data_AF-A0A2N2KEA3-F1
#
_entry.id   AF-A0A2N2KEA3-F1
#
_cell.length_a   1.000
_cell.length_b   1.000
_cell.length_c   1.000
_cell.angle_alpha   90.00
_cell.angle_beta   90.00
_cell.angle_gamma   90.00
#
_symmetry.space_group_name_H-M   'P 1'
#
loop_
_entity.id
_entity.type
_entity.pdbx_description
1 polymer ?
#
loop_
_entity_poly.entity_id
_entity_poly.type
_entity_poly.pdbx_seq_one_letter_code
_entity_poly.pdbx_strand_id
1 'polypeptide(L)'
;MLRYKIVLPLILVLITAVAYAASPALRWVSLSTDSRDTVREIIRSEVDNRESFSTSQEERVNLKAVEEEKERDDADYKNSILAANREFIRAKKKRDDATTQFQTSSTELDEAAKGIKTIRTTNENLDAQIDRFEQDIKTQKDSLKRWLQSEKQGEILVAVIYIRGFKDSAHSLESAADKASAPLIAQHMGTYIQSFTKVINNITTIDFIRATEEGTAKWNNEAPLRIELAKGVKGTSYLRLKRYELYPFQDNKSGKIKTVEPSAKYKVAIISSRKDLETFMMQNQFNPANYELNRANNLIRDTNQNNIAAEDGLNEQVKSFQERITSLQEKIRLAKGEKESQKLLLKRKEETYYKMSLDVAAIREKKDTAERQFYEAQAILQEKKRTHESIIIKTALATTKGSQSPAEASAEAILDKLAEVKNDAKTQHSSSTTEVTNFRVTAESGTQAITEARIIAVRLISFINEGDSVRVNMAFRVRTVLEDKAEGEPVRKQIVYERKTKDPVYKEDIVPESKPKPLAPSPQEKAPDLTFSRSYQPIATANALGCLFDLRSVRVSKDGIQVRLEVINTDADVRSVAFYDERFGNWTKSRIYDESDKYYLTAQAYVIQDNIKTLMYDLDRRGRGIAIEPNKSVSMELNFTGIPANVKTIKINLHPFIYYRRGWGQTWQEFDLALPSLRLYTEAQSPKPAATATIKSTSTPAAATTTATKTPSATTAEPETAPLKAKSDKKKKVVPKKKDPPVKE
;
A
#
# COMPACT_ATOMS: atom_id res chain seq x y z
N MET A 1 -95.68 -32.34 -33.47
CA MET A 1 -94.25 -32.71 -33.29
C MET A 1 -93.77 -33.65 -34.41
N LEU A 2 -93.75 -33.21 -35.68
CA LEU A 2 -93.27 -34.04 -36.79
C LEU A 2 -92.53 -33.26 -37.90
N ARG A 3 -92.02 -32.05 -37.60
CA ARG A 3 -91.31 -31.20 -38.58
C ARG A 3 -89.83 -30.95 -38.26
N TYR A 4 -89.32 -31.42 -37.12
CA TYR A 4 -87.94 -31.17 -36.66
C TYR A 4 -86.97 -32.36 -36.81
N LYS A 5 -87.45 -33.56 -37.17
CA LYS A 5 -86.59 -34.76 -37.28
C LYS A 5 -85.95 -34.97 -38.66
N ILE A 6 -86.38 -34.23 -39.68
CA ILE A 6 -85.84 -34.32 -41.05
C ILE A 6 -84.82 -33.20 -41.33
N VAL A 7 -84.92 -32.06 -40.64
CA VAL A 7 -84.04 -30.91 -40.85
C VAL A 7 -82.63 -31.15 -40.27
N LEU A 8 -82.52 -31.87 -39.15
CA LEU A 8 -81.23 -32.16 -38.51
C LEU A 8 -80.31 -33.10 -39.33
N PRO A 9 -80.79 -34.24 -39.89
CA PRO A 9 -79.95 -35.07 -40.74
C PRO A 9 -79.64 -34.41 -42.08
N LEU A 10 -80.53 -33.56 -42.61
CA LEU A 10 -80.26 -32.83 -43.86
C LEU A 10 -79.18 -31.75 -43.68
N ILE A 11 -79.18 -31.04 -42.54
CA ILE A 11 -78.11 -30.09 -42.17
C ILE A 11 -76.80 -30.84 -41.88
N LEU A 12 -76.84 -32.01 -41.25
CA LEU A 12 -75.64 -32.81 -41.01
C LEU A 12 -75.04 -33.32 -42.32
N VAL A 13 -75.87 -33.77 -43.26
CA VAL A 13 -75.43 -34.20 -44.60
C VAL A 13 -74.90 -33.02 -45.42
N LEU A 14 -75.50 -31.83 -45.33
CA LEU A 14 -74.97 -30.62 -45.97
C LEU A 14 -73.64 -30.16 -45.34
N ILE A 15 -73.47 -30.25 -44.02
CA ILE A 15 -72.20 -29.91 -43.35
C ILE A 15 -71.11 -30.94 -43.69
N THR A 16 -71.44 -32.23 -43.80
CA THR A 16 -70.47 -33.25 -44.25
C THR A 16 -70.17 -33.17 -45.75
N ALA A 17 -71.11 -32.74 -46.59
CA ALA A 17 -70.88 -32.54 -48.02
C ALA A 17 -70.03 -31.29 -48.31
N VAL A 18 -70.16 -30.23 -47.49
CA VAL A 18 -69.28 -29.05 -47.57
C VAL A 18 -67.90 -29.33 -46.97
N ALA A 19 -67.78 -30.27 -46.01
CA ALA A 19 -66.49 -30.73 -45.50
C ALA A 19 -65.76 -31.69 -46.45
N TYR A 20 -66.47 -32.46 -47.29
CA TYR A 20 -65.88 -33.33 -48.33
C TYR A 20 -65.55 -32.62 -49.65
N ALA A 21 -65.89 -31.33 -49.76
CA ALA A 21 -65.40 -30.44 -50.81
C ALA A 21 -64.29 -29.50 -50.30
N ALA A 22 -63.61 -29.87 -49.22
CA ALA A 22 -62.35 -29.25 -48.86
C ALA A 22 -61.28 -29.73 -49.86
N SER A 23 -60.79 -28.82 -50.70
CA SER A 23 -59.61 -29.02 -51.53
C SER A 23 -58.49 -29.70 -50.72
N PRO A 24 -57.70 -30.62 -51.29
CA PRO A 24 -56.59 -31.24 -50.58
C PRO A 24 -55.75 -30.16 -49.91
N ALA A 25 -55.53 -30.30 -48.60
CA ALA A 25 -54.77 -29.33 -47.82
C ALA A 25 -53.42 -29.08 -48.51
N LEU A 26 -53.25 -27.89 -49.08
CA LEU A 26 -52.03 -27.50 -49.79
C LEU A 26 -50.86 -27.54 -48.81
N ARG A 27 -49.97 -28.51 -49.02
CA ARG A 27 -48.85 -28.79 -48.13
C ARG A 27 -47.56 -28.21 -48.71
N TRP A 28 -46.73 -27.65 -47.85
CA TRP A 28 -45.35 -27.34 -48.20
C TRP A 28 -44.57 -28.65 -48.43
N VAL A 29 -43.92 -28.77 -49.58
CA VAL A 29 -43.04 -29.90 -49.88
C VAL A 29 -41.61 -29.50 -49.54
N SER A 30 -41.03 -30.10 -48.51
CA SER A 30 -39.66 -29.83 -48.08
C SER A 30 -38.64 -30.39 -49.08
N LEU A 31 -37.60 -29.62 -49.35
CA LEU A 31 -36.52 -29.98 -50.26
C LEU A 31 -35.29 -30.45 -49.46
N SER A 32 -34.79 -31.64 -49.77
CA SER A 32 -33.52 -32.15 -49.22
C SER A 32 -32.30 -31.45 -49.85
N THR A 33 -32.42 -30.99 -51.11
CA THR A 33 -31.45 -30.14 -51.82
C THR A 33 -32.21 -29.17 -52.74
N ASP A 34 -31.64 -28.00 -53.02
CA ASP A 34 -32.19 -27.04 -53.98
C ASP A 34 -31.57 -27.21 -55.38
N SER A 35 -31.09 -28.43 -55.68
CA SER A 35 -30.55 -28.77 -56.99
C SER A 35 -31.65 -28.68 -58.06
N ARG A 36 -31.27 -28.24 -59.27
CA ARG A 36 -32.22 -28.05 -60.38
C ARG A 36 -33.03 -29.33 -60.65
N ASP A 37 -32.40 -30.50 -60.56
CA ASP A 37 -33.03 -31.79 -60.84
C ASP A 37 -34.01 -32.21 -59.73
N THR A 38 -33.67 -32.00 -58.45
CA THR A 38 -34.59 -32.27 -57.33
C THR A 38 -35.81 -31.35 -57.36
N VAL A 39 -35.60 -30.06 -57.64
CA VAL A 39 -36.69 -29.09 -57.76
C VAL A 39 -37.58 -29.42 -58.97
N ARG A 40 -36.98 -29.81 -60.10
CA ARG A 40 -37.72 -30.26 -61.30
C ARG A 40 -38.64 -31.42 -60.99
N GLU A 41 -38.11 -32.48 -60.38
CA GLU A 41 -38.87 -33.70 -60.11
C GLU A 41 -40.02 -33.45 -59.14
N ILE A 42 -39.79 -32.60 -58.14
CA ILE A 42 -40.83 -32.25 -57.16
C ILE A 42 -41.93 -31.41 -57.81
N ILE A 43 -41.58 -30.39 -58.61
CA ILE A 43 -42.58 -29.59 -59.34
C ILE A 43 -43.38 -30.48 -60.30
N ARG A 44 -42.69 -31.35 -61.04
CA ARG A 44 -43.33 -32.31 -61.94
C ARG A 44 -44.30 -33.21 -61.18
N SER A 45 -43.86 -33.83 -60.09
CA SER A 45 -44.71 -34.71 -59.27
C SER A 45 -45.92 -33.99 -58.67
N GLU A 46 -45.76 -32.75 -58.20
CA GLU A 46 -46.87 -31.95 -57.64
C GLU A 46 -47.88 -31.52 -58.69
N VAL A 47 -47.44 -31.28 -59.93
CA VAL A 47 -48.33 -30.94 -61.04
C VAL A 47 -49.00 -32.20 -61.63
N ASP A 48 -48.27 -33.31 -61.78
CA ASP A 48 -48.78 -34.58 -62.31
C ASP A 48 -49.75 -35.27 -61.33
N ASN A 49 -49.58 -35.07 -60.02
CA ASN A 49 -50.50 -35.56 -58.99
C ASN A 49 -51.85 -34.80 -58.96
N ARG A 50 -52.04 -33.77 -59.79
CA ARG A 50 -53.32 -33.06 -59.88
C ARG A 50 -54.23 -33.71 -60.92
N GLU A 51 -55.43 -34.08 -60.48
CA GLU A 51 -56.47 -34.66 -61.34
C GLU A 51 -57.11 -33.63 -62.30
N SER A 52 -56.95 -32.32 -62.07
CA SER A 52 -57.53 -31.24 -62.89
C SER A 52 -56.76 -29.91 -62.83
N PHE A 53 -56.95 -29.03 -63.82
CA PHE A 53 -56.49 -27.63 -63.79
C PHE A 53 -57.18 -26.82 -62.69
N SER A 54 -56.48 -25.83 -62.15
CA SER A 54 -57.02 -24.93 -61.13
C SER A 54 -58.08 -23.98 -61.66
N THR A 55 -59.08 -23.73 -60.83
CA THR A 55 -60.05 -22.66 -61.06
C THR A 55 -59.50 -21.30 -60.60
N SER A 56 -60.01 -20.20 -61.17
CA SER A 56 -59.65 -18.86 -60.71
C SER A 56 -60.02 -18.61 -59.24
N GLN A 57 -61.05 -19.29 -58.73
CA GLN A 57 -61.41 -19.22 -57.31
C GLN A 57 -60.38 -19.93 -56.42
N GLU A 58 -59.89 -21.09 -56.84
CA GLU A 58 -58.84 -21.84 -56.14
C GLU A 58 -57.51 -21.06 -56.11
N GLU A 59 -57.12 -20.46 -57.24
CA GLU A 59 -55.94 -19.58 -57.33
C GLU A 59 -56.02 -18.42 -56.31
N ARG A 60 -57.16 -17.71 -56.25
CA ARG A 60 -57.35 -16.59 -55.31
C ARG A 60 -57.26 -17.01 -53.86
N VAL A 61 -57.88 -18.15 -53.50
CA VAL A 61 -57.86 -18.66 -52.12
C VAL A 61 -56.44 -19.09 -51.72
N ASN A 62 -55.73 -19.77 -52.62
CA ASN A 62 -54.38 -20.27 -52.35
C ASN A 62 -53.35 -19.15 -52.31
N LEU A 63 -53.46 -18.18 -53.22
CA LEU A 63 -52.59 -17.01 -53.25
C LEU A 63 -52.76 -16.20 -51.96
N LYS A 64 -54.01 -15.92 -51.57
CA LYS A 64 -54.30 -15.20 -50.32
C LYS A 64 -53.76 -15.92 -49.10
N ALA A 65 -53.90 -17.26 -49.04
CA ALA A 65 -53.38 -18.04 -47.92
C ALA A 65 -51.83 -17.99 -47.82
N VAL A 66 -51.13 -18.00 -48.96
CA VAL A 66 -49.66 -17.88 -48.99
C VAL A 66 -49.21 -16.45 -48.69
N GLU A 67 -49.95 -15.44 -49.15
CA GLU A 67 -49.70 -14.03 -48.81
C GLU A 67 -49.89 -13.76 -47.31
N GLU A 68 -50.96 -14.28 -46.70
CA GLU A 68 -51.18 -14.18 -45.24
C GLU A 68 -50.11 -14.94 -44.44
N GLU A 69 -49.63 -16.10 -44.93
CA GLU A 69 -48.52 -16.84 -44.31
C GLU A 69 -47.20 -16.05 -44.43
N LYS A 70 -46.92 -15.46 -45.59
CA LYS A 70 -45.76 -14.59 -45.82
C LYS A 70 -45.77 -13.38 -44.89
N GLU A 71 -46.89 -12.65 -44.80
CA GLU A 71 -47.00 -11.48 -43.94
C GLU A 71 -46.79 -11.84 -42.46
N ARG A 72 -47.27 -13.01 -42.04
CA ARG A 72 -47.05 -13.53 -40.69
C ARG A 72 -45.58 -13.87 -40.44
N ASP A 73 -44.94 -14.64 -41.33
CA ASP A 73 -43.53 -15.03 -41.21
C ASP A 73 -42.61 -13.78 -41.21
N ASP A 74 -42.87 -12.80 -42.09
CA ASP A 74 -42.13 -11.53 -42.15
C ASP A 74 -42.34 -10.69 -40.88
N ALA A 75 -43.57 -10.65 -40.34
CA ALA A 75 -43.88 -9.94 -39.10
C ALA A 75 -43.23 -10.61 -37.89
N ASP A 76 -43.26 -11.94 -37.80
CA ASP A 76 -42.64 -12.72 -36.71
C ASP A 76 -41.12 -12.54 -36.71
N TYR A 77 -40.48 -12.55 -37.88
CA TYR A 77 -39.06 -12.25 -38.03
C TYR A 77 -38.72 -10.83 -37.55
N LYS A 78 -39.45 -9.81 -38.04
CA LYS A 78 -39.25 -8.41 -37.62
C LYS A 78 -39.46 -8.23 -36.11
N ASN A 79 -40.50 -8.84 -35.55
CA ASN A 79 -40.80 -8.80 -34.12
C ASN A 79 -39.69 -9.49 -33.30
N SER A 80 -39.17 -10.62 -33.77
CA SER A 80 -38.05 -11.32 -33.12
C SER A 80 -36.78 -10.46 -33.11
N ILE A 81 -36.46 -9.75 -34.20
CA ILE A 81 -35.31 -8.83 -34.25
C ILE A 81 -35.54 -7.64 -33.32
N LEU A 82 -36.72 -7.02 -33.33
CA LEU A 82 -37.03 -5.89 -32.46
C LEU A 82 -36.95 -6.26 -30.98
N ALA A 83 -37.43 -7.45 -30.61
CA ALA A 83 -37.31 -7.97 -29.25
C ALA A 83 -35.83 -8.18 -28.84
N ALA A 84 -35.04 -8.85 -29.69
CA ALA A 84 -33.61 -9.04 -29.45
C ALA A 84 -32.85 -7.70 -29.37
N ASN A 85 -33.20 -6.71 -30.20
CA ASN A 85 -32.58 -5.38 -30.17
C ASN A 85 -32.93 -4.61 -28.89
N ARG A 86 -34.17 -4.73 -28.38
CA ARG A 86 -34.55 -4.15 -27.08
C ARG A 86 -33.75 -4.75 -25.93
N GLU A 87 -33.57 -6.08 -25.92
CA GLU A 87 -32.71 -6.75 -24.92
C GLU A 87 -31.26 -6.32 -25.04
N PHE A 88 -30.72 -6.21 -26.26
CA PHE A 88 -29.37 -5.68 -26.50
C PHE A 88 -29.19 -4.27 -25.94
N ILE A 89 -30.12 -3.34 -26.23
CA ILE A 89 -30.06 -1.96 -25.71
C ILE A 89 -30.13 -1.96 -24.18
N ARG A 90 -31.02 -2.78 -23.59
CA ARG A 90 -31.15 -2.91 -22.14
C ARG A 90 -29.86 -3.45 -21.49
N ALA A 91 -29.30 -4.53 -22.05
CA ALA A 91 -28.07 -5.13 -21.57
C ALA A 91 -26.87 -4.19 -21.71
N LYS A 92 -26.79 -3.45 -22.83
CA LYS A 92 -25.78 -2.41 -23.05
C LYS A 92 -25.88 -1.31 -21.99
N LYS A 93 -27.08 -0.76 -21.77
CA LYS A 93 -27.28 0.28 -20.75
C LYS A 93 -26.85 -0.21 -19.37
N LYS A 94 -27.25 -1.43 -18.99
CA LYS A 94 -26.86 -2.05 -17.71
C LYS A 94 -25.35 -2.21 -17.58
N ARG A 95 -24.66 -2.61 -18.65
CA ARG A 95 -23.19 -2.70 -18.70
C ARG A 95 -22.53 -1.33 -18.52
N ASP A 96 -23.01 -0.32 -19.22
CA ASP A 96 -22.47 1.04 -19.18
C ASP A 96 -22.67 1.68 -17.79
N ASP A 97 -23.86 1.50 -17.19
CA ASP A 97 -24.17 1.94 -15.84
C ASP A 97 -23.27 1.26 -14.80
N ALA A 98 -23.11 -0.07 -14.89
CA ALA A 98 -22.25 -0.84 -13.97
C ALA A 98 -20.76 -0.48 -14.12
N THR A 99 -20.31 -0.22 -15.35
CA THR A 99 -18.93 0.23 -15.62
C THR A 99 -18.68 1.62 -15.03
N THR A 100 -19.63 2.55 -15.18
CA THR A 100 -19.54 3.89 -14.60
C THR A 100 -19.50 3.82 -13.08
N GLN A 101 -20.38 3.03 -12.46
CA GLN A 101 -20.37 2.82 -11.00
C GLN A 101 -19.02 2.24 -10.53
N PHE A 102 -18.48 1.25 -11.24
CA PHE A 102 -17.19 0.66 -10.91
C PHE A 102 -16.06 1.69 -10.97
N GLN A 103 -16.01 2.51 -12.04
CA GLN A 103 -14.97 3.54 -12.20
C GLN A 103 -15.02 4.59 -11.09
N THR A 104 -16.20 5.08 -10.75
CA THR A 104 -16.38 6.05 -9.65
C THR A 104 -15.93 5.46 -8.32
N SER A 105 -16.47 4.30 -7.93
CA SER A 105 -16.12 3.69 -6.64
C SER A 105 -14.66 3.22 -6.56
N SER A 106 -14.06 2.79 -7.67
CA SER A 106 -12.62 2.47 -7.72
C SER A 106 -11.76 3.72 -7.51
N THR A 107 -12.16 4.86 -8.07
CA THR A 107 -11.44 6.13 -7.90
C THR A 107 -11.51 6.61 -6.44
N GLU A 108 -12.70 6.53 -5.83
CA GLU A 108 -12.88 6.85 -4.41
C GLU A 108 -12.05 5.92 -3.49
N LEU A 109 -11.96 4.63 -3.83
CA LEU A 109 -11.13 3.67 -3.10
C LEU A 109 -9.63 4.02 -3.18
N ASP A 110 -9.15 4.43 -4.36
CA ASP A 110 -7.77 4.88 -4.55
C ASP A 110 -7.47 6.16 -3.77
N GLU A 111 -8.42 7.11 -3.72
CA GLU A 111 -8.28 8.31 -2.89
C GLU A 111 -8.25 7.99 -1.40
N ALA A 112 -9.08 7.06 -0.94
CA ALA A 112 -9.04 6.57 0.44
C ALA A 112 -7.69 5.91 0.77
N ALA A 113 -7.12 5.12 -0.14
CA ALA A 113 -5.79 4.53 0.01
C ALA A 113 -4.68 5.60 0.10
N LYS A 114 -4.74 6.63 -0.74
CA LYS A 114 -3.81 7.78 -0.65
C LYS A 114 -3.94 8.50 0.70
N GLY A 115 -5.15 8.71 1.18
CA GLY A 115 -5.40 9.31 2.50
C GLY A 115 -4.77 8.49 3.65
N ILE A 116 -4.92 7.16 3.62
CA ILE A 116 -4.28 6.25 4.58
C ILE A 116 -2.75 6.38 4.51
N LYS A 117 -2.17 6.39 3.30
CA LYS A 117 -0.72 6.54 3.10
C LYS A 117 -0.21 7.85 3.71
N THR A 118 -0.89 8.97 3.46
CA THR A 118 -0.52 10.28 4.02
C THR A 118 -0.50 10.25 5.55
N ILE A 119 -1.52 9.67 6.21
CA ILE A 119 -1.57 9.58 7.68
C ILE A 119 -0.43 8.71 8.21
N ARG A 120 -0.09 7.59 7.54
CA ARG A 120 1.06 6.75 7.92
C ARG A 120 2.37 7.52 7.84
N THR A 121 2.60 8.27 6.77
CA THR A 121 3.79 9.13 6.63
C THR A 121 3.82 10.22 7.71
N THR A 122 2.68 10.82 8.07
CA THR A 122 2.61 11.78 9.19
C THR A 122 3.02 11.13 10.51
N ASN A 123 2.57 9.90 10.80
CA ASN A 123 2.98 9.15 11.99
C ASN A 123 4.49 8.86 12.01
N GLU A 124 5.07 8.46 10.87
CA GLU A 124 6.52 8.24 10.75
C GLU A 124 7.31 9.54 10.98
N ASN A 125 6.82 10.66 10.46
CA ASN A 125 7.43 11.97 10.69
C ASN A 125 7.37 12.38 12.17
N LEU A 126 6.27 12.10 12.86
CA LEU A 126 6.14 12.36 14.30
C LEU A 126 7.10 11.49 15.11
N ASP A 127 7.29 10.22 14.72
CA ASP A 127 8.29 9.35 15.34
C ASP A 127 9.71 9.88 15.17
N ALA A 128 10.07 10.28 13.95
CA ALA A 128 11.38 10.90 13.70
C ALA A 128 11.58 12.21 14.48
N GLN A 129 10.51 13.00 14.72
CA GLN A 129 10.59 14.20 15.56
C GLN A 129 10.81 13.86 17.03
N ILE A 130 10.11 12.86 17.56
CA ILE A 130 10.27 12.39 18.94
C ILE A 130 11.71 11.91 19.16
N ASP A 131 12.24 11.09 18.25
CA ASP A 131 13.62 10.57 18.33
C ASP A 131 14.65 11.71 18.34
N ARG A 132 14.46 12.73 17.48
CA ARG A 132 15.33 13.92 17.45
C ARG A 132 15.29 14.69 18.77
N PHE A 133 14.10 14.92 19.34
CA PHE A 133 14.00 15.62 20.62
C PHE A 133 14.59 14.80 21.78
N GLU A 134 14.46 13.47 21.77
CA GLU A 134 15.11 12.60 22.75
C GLU A 134 16.64 12.65 22.63
N GLN A 135 17.17 12.68 21.41
CA GLN A 135 18.59 12.89 21.14
C GLN A 135 19.08 14.28 21.59
N ASP A 136 18.29 15.33 21.37
CA ASP A 136 18.61 16.68 21.83
C ASP A 136 18.64 16.75 23.36
N ILE A 137 17.69 16.12 24.05
CA ILE A 137 17.71 16.01 25.52
C ILE A 137 19.00 15.32 25.98
N LYS A 138 19.39 14.21 25.34
CA LYS A 138 20.65 13.53 25.66
C LYS A 138 21.85 14.46 25.46
N THR A 139 21.88 15.18 24.36
CA THR A 139 22.96 16.14 24.05
C THR A 139 23.02 17.28 25.06
N GLN A 140 21.87 17.81 25.52
CA GLN A 140 21.81 18.83 26.57
C GLN A 140 22.32 18.27 27.91
N LYS A 141 21.94 17.04 28.26
CA LYS A 141 22.45 16.36 29.48
C LYS A 141 23.96 16.14 29.43
N ASP A 142 24.48 15.67 28.30
CA ASP A 142 25.92 15.46 28.11
C ASP A 142 26.69 16.78 28.14
N SER A 143 26.11 17.85 27.56
CA SER A 143 26.70 19.19 27.60
C SER A 143 26.75 19.75 29.02
N LEU A 144 25.67 19.61 29.79
CA LEU A 144 25.68 20.00 31.20
C LEU A 144 26.72 19.19 31.99
N LYS A 145 26.80 17.87 31.77
CA LYS A 145 27.81 17.02 32.42
C LYS A 145 29.24 17.50 32.13
N ARG A 146 29.56 17.78 30.87
CA ARG A 146 30.88 18.30 30.47
C ARG A 146 31.16 19.67 31.11
N TRP A 147 30.18 20.57 31.10
CA TRP A 147 30.31 21.88 31.69
C TRP A 147 30.57 21.81 33.21
N LEU A 148 29.80 20.99 33.95
CA LEU A 148 30.01 20.75 35.38
C LEU A 148 31.41 20.21 35.69
N GLN A 149 31.97 19.36 34.82
CA GLN A 149 33.32 18.80 34.98
C GLN A 149 34.44 19.82 34.74
N SER A 150 34.23 20.80 33.86
CA SER A 150 35.25 21.79 33.49
C SER A 150 35.21 23.06 34.32
N GLU A 151 34.03 23.47 34.77
CA GLU A 151 33.81 24.78 35.37
C GLU A 151 34.18 24.83 36.85
N LYS A 152 34.81 25.93 37.29
CA LYS A 152 35.16 26.19 38.68
C LYS A 152 33.90 26.51 39.49
N GLN A 153 33.64 25.76 40.56
CA GLN A 153 32.42 25.88 41.38
C GLN A 153 32.67 26.59 42.72
N GLY A 154 33.72 27.42 42.75
CA GLY A 154 34.12 28.18 43.92
C GLY A 154 35.54 27.88 44.37
N GLU A 155 35.82 28.27 45.60
CA GLU A 155 37.12 28.30 46.24
C GLU A 155 36.97 27.91 47.72
N ILE A 156 38.02 27.32 48.26
CA ILE A 156 38.12 27.02 49.68
C ILE A 156 39.41 27.61 50.23
N LEU A 157 39.32 28.26 51.38
CA LEU A 157 40.46 28.79 52.10
C LEU A 157 40.82 27.85 53.25
N VAL A 158 42.06 27.37 53.26
CA VAL A 158 42.54 26.46 54.31
C VAL A 158 43.68 27.11 55.07
N ALA A 159 43.53 27.14 56.39
CA ALA A 159 44.57 27.53 57.32
C ALA A 159 45.33 26.30 57.82
N VAL A 160 46.66 26.38 57.80
CA VAL A 160 47.56 25.37 58.35
C VAL A 160 48.55 26.03 59.29
N ILE A 161 48.67 25.53 60.52
CA ILE A 161 49.74 25.90 61.43
C ILE A 161 50.80 24.79 61.43
N TYR A 162 52.05 25.18 61.19
CA TYR A 162 53.20 24.28 61.24
C TYR A 162 54.44 24.97 61.80
N ILE A 163 55.39 24.17 62.27
CA ILE A 163 56.69 24.61 62.74
C ILE A 163 57.72 24.33 61.65
N ARG A 164 58.48 25.35 61.24
CA ARG A 164 59.63 25.23 60.36
C ARG A 164 60.89 25.09 61.20
N GLY A 165 61.45 23.88 61.25
CA GLY A 165 62.75 23.61 61.85
C GLY A 165 63.92 23.97 60.93
N PHE A 166 65.14 23.89 61.46
CA PHE A 166 66.38 24.27 60.76
C PHE A 166 66.64 23.44 59.48
N LYS A 167 66.23 22.16 59.48
CA LYS A 167 66.44 21.24 58.34
C LYS A 167 65.27 21.21 57.35
N ASP A 168 64.19 21.93 57.63
CA ASP A 168 62.98 21.87 56.80
C ASP A 168 63.08 22.83 55.61
N SER A 169 62.90 22.31 54.39
CA SER A 169 62.79 23.15 53.19
C SER A 169 61.38 23.71 53.06
N ALA A 170 61.25 24.94 52.52
CA ALA A 170 59.95 25.55 52.30
C ALA A 170 59.04 24.67 51.40
N HIS A 171 59.61 24.05 50.36
CA HIS A 171 58.87 23.18 49.46
C HIS A 171 58.35 21.90 50.15
N SER A 172 59.14 21.29 51.04
CA SER A 172 58.71 20.10 51.80
C SER A 172 57.58 20.40 52.77
N LEU A 173 57.61 21.56 53.43
CA LEU A 173 56.56 22.01 54.36
C LEU A 173 55.27 22.35 53.62
N GLU A 174 55.37 22.98 52.45
CA GLU A 174 54.22 23.26 51.59
C GLU A 174 53.54 21.98 51.11
N SER A 175 54.33 21.01 50.63
CA SER A 175 53.80 19.69 50.21
C SER A 175 53.15 18.94 51.38
N ALA A 176 53.74 18.98 52.57
CA ALA A 176 53.19 18.34 53.77
C ALA A 176 51.91 19.04 54.26
N ALA A 177 51.86 20.38 54.22
CA ALA A 177 50.68 21.16 54.54
C ALA A 177 49.52 20.89 53.55
N ASP A 178 49.81 20.74 52.25
CA ASP A 178 48.83 20.35 51.24
C ASP A 178 48.27 18.94 51.51
N LYS A 179 49.15 17.96 51.81
CA LYS A 179 48.74 16.59 52.17
C LYS A 179 47.87 16.55 53.43
N ALA A 180 48.19 17.35 54.45
CA ALA A 180 47.39 17.45 55.66
C ALA A 180 46.03 18.13 55.43
N SER A 181 45.93 18.99 54.42
CA SER A 181 44.70 19.70 54.05
C SER A 181 43.72 18.87 53.22
N ALA A 182 44.25 17.93 52.43
CA ALA A 182 43.46 17.16 51.46
C ALA A 182 42.21 16.46 52.05
N PRO A 183 42.26 15.75 53.20
CA PRO A 183 41.08 15.07 53.75
C PRO A 183 39.96 16.04 54.17
N LEU A 184 40.34 17.23 54.64
CA LEU A 184 39.37 18.23 55.09
C LEU A 184 38.67 18.89 53.90
N ILE A 185 39.43 19.20 52.84
CA ILE A 185 38.89 19.72 51.57
C ILE A 185 37.96 18.67 50.93
N ALA A 186 38.36 17.39 50.93
CA ALA A 186 37.57 16.25 50.47
C ALA A 186 36.18 16.18 51.14
N GLN A 187 36.15 16.29 52.47
CA GLN A 187 34.91 16.25 53.25
C GLN A 187 33.99 17.44 52.94
N HIS A 188 34.54 18.64 52.79
CA HIS A 188 33.79 19.82 52.42
C HIS A 188 33.15 19.67 51.04
N MET A 189 33.92 19.19 50.05
CA MET A 189 33.40 18.94 48.69
C MET A 189 32.28 17.89 48.68
N GLY A 190 32.41 16.80 49.44
CA GLY A 190 31.35 15.79 49.55
C GLY A 190 30.03 16.38 50.07
N THR A 191 30.12 17.31 51.03
CA THR A 191 28.95 18.02 51.58
C THR A 191 28.35 18.98 50.55
N TYR A 192 29.20 19.70 49.81
CA TYR A 192 28.80 20.60 48.72
C TYR A 192 28.09 19.84 47.59
N ILE A 193 28.61 18.70 47.14
CA ILE A 193 27.96 17.88 46.11
C ILE A 193 26.55 17.44 46.58
N GLN A 194 26.40 17.04 47.84
CA GLN A 194 25.11 16.62 48.39
C GLN A 194 24.07 17.74 48.42
N SER A 195 24.47 19.00 48.70
CA SER A 195 23.54 20.14 48.65
C SER A 195 23.06 20.41 47.22
N PHE A 196 23.94 20.26 46.22
CA PHE A 196 23.59 20.48 44.81
C PHE A 196 22.92 19.29 44.13
N THR A 197 23.06 18.08 44.67
CA THR A 197 22.39 16.88 44.11
C THR A 197 20.87 17.07 44.06
N LYS A 198 20.27 17.79 45.02
CA LYS A 198 18.83 18.10 45.00
C LYS A 198 18.40 19.02 43.85
N VAL A 199 19.30 19.89 43.39
CA VAL A 199 19.07 20.81 42.26
C VAL A 199 19.38 20.11 40.94
N ILE A 200 20.40 19.25 40.94
CA ILE A 200 20.86 18.44 39.79
C ILE A 200 20.01 17.17 39.59
N ASN A 201 19.04 16.89 40.48
CA ASN A 201 18.13 15.73 40.53
C ASN A 201 17.14 15.60 39.34
N ASN A 202 17.65 15.72 38.13
CA ASN A 202 17.09 15.20 36.87
C ASN A 202 18.19 14.75 35.89
N ILE A 203 19.47 14.96 36.23
CA ILE A 203 20.64 14.64 35.40
C ILE A 203 21.58 13.80 36.26
N THR A 204 21.26 12.50 36.28
CA THR A 204 22.13 11.39 36.74
C THR A 204 22.70 11.52 38.15
N THR A 205 21.91 11.08 39.13
CA THR A 205 22.25 10.83 40.54
C THR A 205 23.38 9.82 40.78
N ILE A 206 23.93 9.19 39.74
CA ILE A 206 24.73 7.95 39.87
C ILE A 206 26.25 8.18 39.74
N ASP A 207 26.71 9.28 39.12
CA ASP A 207 28.14 9.40 38.75
C ASP A 207 29.02 10.22 39.72
N PHE A 208 28.46 11.17 40.50
CA PHE A 208 29.30 12.20 41.15
C PHE A 208 29.71 11.91 42.60
N ILE A 209 29.17 10.87 43.25
CA ILE A 209 29.38 10.62 44.70
C ILE A 209 30.73 9.91 45.00
N ARG A 210 31.61 9.65 44.01
CA ARG A 210 32.82 8.81 44.18
C ARG A 210 34.20 9.46 43.95
N ALA A 211 34.33 10.79 43.99
CA ALA A 211 35.60 11.44 43.68
C ALA A 211 35.96 12.58 44.66
N THR A 212 36.59 12.28 45.80
CA THR A 212 37.00 13.35 46.74
C THR A 212 38.47 13.34 47.16
N GLU A 213 39.40 12.65 46.50
CA GLU A 213 40.81 12.68 46.97
C GLU A 213 41.88 12.98 45.91
N GLU A 214 41.60 12.93 44.61
CA GLU A 214 42.62 13.23 43.58
C GLU A 214 42.04 14.12 42.47
N GLY A 215 42.45 15.40 42.42
CA GLY A 215 42.25 16.31 41.28
C GLY A 215 41.10 17.33 41.39
N THR A 216 40.22 17.21 42.39
CA THR A 216 39.01 18.05 42.54
C THR A 216 39.24 19.38 43.26
N ALA A 217 40.37 19.55 43.96
CA ALA A 217 40.81 20.83 44.47
C ALA A 217 42.17 21.19 43.87
N LYS A 218 42.23 22.26 43.08
CA LYS A 218 43.46 22.71 42.42
C LYS A 218 43.98 23.95 43.11
N TRP A 219 45.29 24.06 43.24
CA TRP A 219 45.88 25.31 43.71
C TRP A 219 45.64 26.39 42.66
N ASN A 220 45.14 27.55 43.08
CA ASN A 220 44.81 28.69 42.22
C ASN A 220 46.05 29.47 41.70
N ASN A 221 47.27 28.91 41.84
CA ASN A 221 48.55 29.55 41.55
C ASN A 221 48.83 30.85 42.36
N GLU A 222 48.01 31.18 43.36
CA GLU A 222 48.22 32.33 44.25
C GLU A 222 49.24 31.97 45.34
N ALA A 223 50.23 32.83 45.58
CA ALA A 223 51.20 32.59 46.63
C ALA A 223 50.50 32.48 48.01
N PRO A 224 50.76 31.42 48.80
CA PRO A 224 50.12 31.26 50.10
C PRO A 224 50.51 32.38 51.05
N LEU A 225 49.54 32.95 51.75
CA LEU A 225 49.78 33.95 52.78
C LEU A 225 50.42 33.27 53.99
N ARG A 226 51.59 33.74 54.42
CA ARG A 226 52.29 33.23 55.59
C ARG A 226 52.43 34.32 56.64
N ILE A 227 52.02 34.02 57.86
CA ILE A 227 52.11 34.91 59.03
C ILE A 227 52.96 34.21 60.07
N GLU A 228 53.99 34.88 60.57
CA GLU A 228 54.83 34.36 61.64
C GLU A 228 54.08 34.43 62.97
N LEU A 229 54.00 33.30 63.68
CA LEU A 229 53.25 33.21 64.94
C LEU A 229 54.16 33.28 66.17
N ALA A 230 55.20 32.44 66.22
CA ALA A 230 56.11 32.37 67.37
C ALA A 230 57.46 31.78 66.98
N LYS A 231 58.54 32.28 67.59
CA LYS A 231 59.89 31.71 67.50
C LYS A 231 60.19 30.89 68.74
N GLY A 232 60.69 29.66 68.57
CA GLY A 232 61.06 28.79 69.68
C GLY A 232 62.30 27.95 69.37
N VAL A 233 62.77 27.21 70.37
CA VAL A 233 63.96 26.35 70.28
C VAL A 233 63.85 25.24 69.21
N LYS A 234 62.62 24.87 68.84
CA LYS A 234 62.33 23.87 67.80
C LYS A 234 62.15 24.46 66.40
N GLY A 235 62.17 25.79 66.25
CA GLY A 235 61.95 26.50 64.98
C GLY A 235 60.91 27.62 65.08
N THR A 236 60.48 28.13 63.93
CA THR A 236 59.48 29.20 63.83
C THR A 236 58.12 28.62 63.42
N SER A 237 57.08 28.95 64.17
CA SER A 237 55.70 28.59 63.86
C SER A 237 55.11 29.58 62.85
N TYR A 238 54.48 29.06 61.80
CA TYR A 238 53.82 29.85 60.77
C TYR A 238 52.35 29.47 60.66
N LEU A 239 51.49 30.47 60.49
CA LEU A 239 50.15 30.32 59.95
C LEU A 239 50.24 30.47 58.44
N ARG A 240 49.80 29.46 57.71
CA ARG A 240 49.68 29.47 56.26
C ARG A 240 48.21 29.48 55.88
N LEU A 241 47.78 30.48 55.14
CA LEU A 241 46.49 30.48 54.45
C LEU A 241 46.72 30.24 52.96
N LYS A 242 46.09 29.19 52.43
CA LYS A 242 46.14 28.87 51.00
C LYS A 242 44.75 28.65 50.46
N ARG A 243 44.49 29.26 49.30
CA ARG A 243 43.24 29.13 48.56
C ARG A 243 43.34 28.02 47.53
N TYR A 244 42.28 27.22 47.41
CA TYR A 244 42.16 26.18 46.40
C TYR A 244 40.88 26.42 45.62
N GLU A 245 40.94 26.19 44.31
CA GLU A 245 39.78 26.15 43.43
C GLU A 245 39.08 24.81 43.54
N LEU A 246 37.76 24.83 43.55
CA LEU A 246 36.93 23.64 43.67
C LEU A 246 36.35 23.23 42.31
N TYR A 247 36.57 21.97 41.95
CA TYR A 247 36.01 21.28 40.78
C TYR A 247 35.32 19.99 41.24
N PRO A 248 34.19 20.11 41.96
CA PRO A 248 33.58 19.00 42.69
C PRO A 248 33.00 17.89 41.79
N PHE A 249 32.74 18.18 40.51
CA PHE A 249 32.11 17.23 39.58
C PHE A 249 33.09 16.51 38.65
N GLN A 250 34.42 16.63 38.85
CA GLN A 250 35.40 15.91 38.02
C GLN A 250 35.38 14.40 38.29
N ASP A 251 35.47 13.61 37.21
CA ASP A 251 35.53 12.16 37.30
C ASP A 251 36.81 11.68 38.01
N ASN A 252 36.68 10.69 38.90
CA ASN A 252 37.83 10.06 39.55
C ASN A 252 38.64 9.25 38.54
N LYS A 253 39.80 9.78 38.10
CA LYS A 253 40.66 9.11 37.11
C LYS A 253 41.40 7.88 37.67
N SER A 254 41.56 7.75 38.98
CA SER A 254 42.41 6.73 39.60
C SER A 254 41.64 5.59 40.28
N GLY A 255 40.33 5.77 40.54
CA GLY A 255 39.44 4.74 41.08
C GLY A 255 39.80 4.26 42.50
N LYS A 256 40.80 4.86 43.16
CA LYS A 256 41.28 4.48 44.49
C LYS A 256 41.21 5.68 45.44
N ILE A 257 40.47 5.51 46.52
CA ILE A 257 40.45 6.43 47.67
C ILE A 257 41.68 6.07 48.51
N LYS A 258 42.63 6.99 48.64
CA LYS A 258 43.78 6.87 49.55
C LYS A 258 43.46 7.70 50.79
N THR A 259 42.94 7.04 51.81
CA THR A 259 42.77 7.64 53.13
C THR A 259 44.14 8.10 53.65
N VAL A 260 44.41 9.39 53.57
CA VAL A 260 45.58 10.01 54.21
C VAL A 260 45.23 10.20 55.68
N GLU A 261 45.97 9.55 56.58
CA GLU A 261 45.78 9.74 58.01
C GLU A 261 46.04 11.21 58.41
N PRO A 262 45.20 11.80 59.28
CA PRO A 262 45.40 13.17 59.75
C PRO A 262 46.74 13.26 60.49
N SER A 263 47.68 14.01 59.90
CA SER A 263 49.00 14.20 60.50
C SER A 263 48.90 15.00 61.80
N ALA A 264 49.20 14.38 62.94
CA ALA A 264 49.25 15.04 64.26
C ALA A 264 50.20 16.26 64.31
N LYS A 265 51.17 16.35 63.39
CA LYS A 265 52.17 17.43 63.27
C LYS A 265 51.62 18.74 62.70
N TYR A 266 50.50 18.71 61.96
CA TYR A 266 49.93 19.89 61.30
C TYR A 266 48.54 20.15 61.88
N LYS A 267 48.24 21.41 62.22
CA LYS A 267 46.90 21.82 62.63
C LYS A 267 46.25 22.46 61.42
N VAL A 268 45.06 21.99 61.04
CA VAL A 268 44.40 22.39 59.79
C VAL A 268 42.94 22.75 60.06
N ALA A 269 42.46 23.81 59.43
CA ALA A 269 41.05 24.19 59.42
C ALA A 269 40.64 24.84 58.10
N ILE A 270 39.39 24.64 57.69
CA ILE A 270 38.75 25.45 56.63
C ILE A 270 38.28 26.75 57.26
N ILE A 271 38.57 27.86 56.61
CA ILE A 271 38.26 29.19 57.09
C ILE A 271 37.23 29.84 56.17
N SER A 272 35.99 29.94 56.63
CA SER A 272 34.90 30.58 55.88
C SER A 272 34.61 32.00 56.36
N SER A 273 35.09 32.36 57.56
CA SER A 273 34.89 33.66 58.16
C SER A 273 36.08 34.09 59.00
N ARG A 274 36.14 35.40 59.30
CA ARG A 274 37.11 35.95 60.25
C ARG A 274 37.02 35.26 61.61
N LYS A 275 35.81 34.96 62.08
CA LYS A 275 35.57 34.26 63.35
C LYS A 275 36.15 32.85 63.34
N ASP A 276 36.09 32.14 62.22
CA ASP A 276 36.68 30.80 62.09
C ASP A 276 38.20 30.87 62.21
N LEU A 277 38.82 31.88 61.58
CA LEU A 277 40.27 32.09 61.69
C LEU A 277 40.70 32.42 63.12
N GLU A 278 39.99 33.34 63.78
CA GLU A 278 40.25 33.73 65.16
C GLU A 278 40.08 32.53 66.11
N THR A 279 39.00 31.75 65.93
CA THR A 279 38.74 30.53 66.70
C THR A 279 39.84 29.50 66.50
N PHE A 280 40.26 29.28 65.26
CA PHE A 280 41.34 28.35 64.93
C PHE A 280 42.67 28.76 65.56
N MET A 281 43.01 30.06 65.55
CA MET A 281 44.21 30.57 66.22
C MET A 281 44.13 30.39 67.75
N MET A 282 43.00 30.73 68.37
CA MET A 282 42.81 30.58 69.81
C MET A 282 42.87 29.11 70.27
N GLN A 283 42.25 28.19 69.52
CA GLN A 283 42.31 26.75 69.79
C GLN A 283 43.75 26.20 69.79
N ASN A 284 44.64 26.87 69.06
CA ASN A 284 46.06 26.52 68.97
C ASN A 284 46.95 27.45 69.82
N GLN A 285 46.37 28.15 70.80
CA GLN A 285 47.07 29.00 71.78
C GLN A 285 47.72 30.26 71.20
N PHE A 286 47.22 30.77 70.07
CA PHE A 286 47.66 32.04 69.49
C PHE A 286 46.56 33.09 69.65
N ASN A 287 46.86 34.22 70.30
CA ASN A 287 45.91 35.33 70.43
C ASN A 287 45.86 36.14 69.12
N PRO A 288 44.73 36.19 68.39
CA PRO A 288 44.61 36.90 67.12
C PRO A 288 44.96 38.40 67.19
N ALA A 289 44.74 39.03 68.34
CA ALA A 289 45.02 40.46 68.55
C ALA A 289 46.51 40.81 68.44
N ASN A 290 47.40 39.82 68.52
CA ASN A 290 48.85 40.01 68.46
C ASN A 290 49.40 40.02 67.01
N TYR A 291 48.55 39.86 65.99
CA TYR A 291 48.98 39.66 64.60
C TYR A 291 48.25 40.58 63.62
N GLU A 292 48.93 40.99 62.54
CA GLU A 292 48.32 41.76 61.45
C GLU A 292 47.52 40.84 60.52
N LEU A 293 46.22 40.72 60.78
CA LEU A 293 45.33 39.83 60.02
C LEU A 293 44.59 40.51 58.85
N ASN A 294 44.91 41.76 58.52
CA ASN A 294 44.23 42.51 57.45
C ASN A 294 44.28 41.78 56.10
N ARG A 295 45.45 41.26 55.73
CA ARG A 295 45.61 40.48 54.48
C ARG A 295 44.81 39.18 54.52
N ALA A 296 44.74 38.50 55.66
CA ALA A 296 43.95 37.28 55.82
C ALA A 296 42.45 37.59 55.74
N ASN A 297 42.00 38.70 56.33
CA ASN A 297 40.62 39.16 56.26
C ASN A 297 40.19 39.51 54.83
N ASN A 298 41.07 40.18 54.06
CA ASN A 298 40.83 40.43 52.64
C ASN A 298 40.73 39.11 51.88
N LEU A 299 41.64 38.16 52.12
CA LEU A 299 41.63 36.84 51.48
C LEU A 299 40.33 36.07 51.76
N ILE A 300 39.83 36.11 53.00
CA ILE A 300 38.53 35.52 53.39
C ILE A 300 37.38 36.19 52.64
N ARG A 301 37.35 37.53 52.61
CA ARG A 301 36.30 38.29 51.93
C ARG A 301 36.27 37.98 50.43
N ASP A 302 37.45 37.97 49.80
CA ASP A 302 37.57 37.72 48.36
C ASP A 302 37.18 36.27 48.04
N THR A 303 37.53 35.30 48.90
CA THR A 303 37.09 33.90 48.76
C THR A 303 35.56 33.79 48.84
N ASN A 304 34.94 34.48 49.80
CA ASN A 304 33.48 34.48 49.95
C ASN A 304 32.78 35.14 48.76
N GLN A 305 33.31 36.25 48.26
CA GLN A 305 32.75 36.93 47.09
C GLN A 305 32.83 36.04 45.83
N ASN A 306 33.97 35.36 45.64
CA ASN A 306 34.14 34.42 44.52
C ASN A 306 33.21 33.22 44.64
N ASN A 307 32.93 32.73 45.85
CA ASN A 307 31.99 31.64 46.10
C ASN A 307 30.54 32.03 45.78
N ILE A 308 30.12 33.24 46.16
CA ILE A 308 28.78 33.75 45.81
C ILE A 308 28.63 33.84 44.28
N ALA A 309 29.63 34.42 43.60
CA ALA A 309 29.59 34.55 42.14
C ALA A 309 29.57 33.18 41.44
N ALA A 310 30.32 32.19 41.95
CA ALA A 310 30.31 30.83 41.42
C ALA A 310 28.96 30.12 41.64
N GLU A 311 28.33 30.32 42.81
CA GLU A 311 27.00 29.76 43.11
C GLU A 311 25.91 30.36 42.22
N ASP A 312 25.91 31.68 42.03
CA ASP A 312 24.96 32.37 41.14
C ASP A 312 25.13 31.89 39.69
N GLY A 313 26.37 31.81 39.19
CA GLY A 313 26.66 31.31 37.85
C GLY A 313 26.24 29.84 37.66
N LEU A 314 26.45 29.00 38.68
CA LEU A 314 25.99 27.61 38.67
C LEU A 314 24.46 27.51 38.59
N ASN A 315 23.76 28.26 39.44
CA ASN A 315 22.30 28.26 39.47
C ASN A 315 21.70 28.74 38.14
N GLU A 316 22.26 29.79 37.54
CA GLU A 316 21.81 30.31 36.25
C GLU A 316 21.99 29.28 35.11
N GLN A 317 23.17 28.67 35.02
CA GLN A 317 23.45 27.67 33.98
C GLN A 317 22.58 26.42 34.14
N VAL A 318 22.48 25.88 35.36
CA VAL A 318 21.64 24.70 35.64
C VAL A 318 20.18 25.00 35.30
N LYS A 319 19.67 26.18 35.68
CA LYS A 319 18.31 26.61 35.33
C LYS A 319 18.12 26.70 33.82
N SER A 320 19.08 27.27 33.07
CA SER A 320 19.02 27.35 31.61
C SER A 320 18.93 25.97 30.95
N PHE A 321 19.76 25.01 31.36
CA PHE A 321 19.68 23.63 30.86
C PHE A 321 18.36 22.95 31.24
N GLN A 322 17.88 23.16 32.47
CA GLN A 322 16.61 22.62 32.94
C GLN A 322 15.43 23.14 32.11
N GLU A 323 15.39 24.45 31.81
CA GLU A 323 14.36 25.05 30.97
C GLU A 323 14.38 24.49 29.54
N ARG A 324 15.57 24.33 28.95
CA ARG A 324 15.72 23.71 27.61
C ARG A 324 15.24 22.27 27.59
N ILE A 325 15.62 21.46 28.58
CA ILE A 325 15.19 20.06 28.68
C ILE A 325 13.68 19.98 28.90
N THR A 326 13.12 20.82 29.77
CA THR A 326 11.67 20.86 30.03
C THR A 326 10.90 21.24 28.76
N SER A 327 11.40 22.23 28.01
CA SER A 327 10.80 22.61 26.71
C SER A 327 10.81 21.46 25.69
N LEU A 328 11.91 20.71 25.60
CA LEU A 328 12.00 19.53 24.73
C LEU A 328 11.07 18.40 25.20
N GLN A 329 10.96 18.17 26.51
CA GLN A 329 10.03 17.19 27.06
C GLN A 329 8.57 17.54 26.74
N GLU A 330 8.22 18.82 26.79
CA GLU A 330 6.89 19.30 26.41
C GLU A 330 6.62 19.09 24.91
N LYS A 331 7.60 19.37 24.04
CA LYS A 331 7.49 19.06 22.60
C LYS A 331 7.28 17.56 22.34
N ILE A 332 8.00 16.68 23.06
CA ILE A 332 7.79 15.23 22.98
C ILE A 332 6.38 14.86 23.42
N ARG A 333 5.87 15.45 24.50
CA ARG A 333 4.51 15.18 25.00
C ARG A 333 3.46 15.58 23.96
N LEU A 334 3.58 16.75 23.35
CA LEU A 334 2.69 17.23 22.30
C LEU A 334 2.75 16.33 21.05
N ALA A 335 3.94 15.97 20.59
CA ALA A 335 4.12 15.07 19.44
C ALA A 335 3.53 13.67 19.70
N LYS A 336 3.69 13.12 20.92
CA LYS A 336 3.06 11.85 21.33
C LYS A 336 1.53 11.94 21.35
N GLY A 337 0.97 13.06 21.82
CA GLY A 337 -0.47 13.31 21.80
C GLY A 337 -1.06 13.40 20.38
N GLU A 338 -0.36 14.11 19.48
CA GLU A 338 -0.74 14.19 18.07
C GLU A 338 -0.66 12.81 17.40
N LYS A 339 0.41 12.04 17.66
CA LYS A 339 0.57 10.68 17.12
C LYS A 339 -0.58 9.76 17.49
N GLU A 340 -1.02 9.76 18.75
CA GLU A 340 -2.17 8.94 19.16
C GLU A 340 -3.47 9.37 18.48
N SER A 341 -3.66 10.68 18.26
CA SER A 341 -4.80 11.23 17.51
C SER A 341 -4.78 10.77 16.05
N GLN A 342 -3.62 10.83 15.40
CA GLN A 342 -3.41 10.37 14.03
C GLN A 342 -3.56 8.85 13.89
N LYS A 343 -3.14 8.07 14.89
CA LYS A 343 -3.33 6.62 14.93
C LYS A 343 -4.81 6.23 15.04
N LEU A 344 -5.59 6.96 15.84
CA LEU A 344 -7.04 6.77 15.90
C LEU A 344 -7.71 7.11 14.57
N LEU A 345 -7.29 8.20 13.91
CA LEU A 345 -7.78 8.58 12.59
C LEU A 345 -7.43 7.53 11.53
N LEU A 346 -6.20 7.01 11.56
CA LEU A 346 -5.73 5.95 10.67
C LEU A 346 -6.63 4.72 10.79
N LYS A 347 -6.90 4.25 12.01
CA LYS A 347 -7.76 3.09 12.24
C LYS A 347 -9.16 3.29 11.64
N ARG A 348 -9.77 4.46 11.86
CA ARG A 348 -11.09 4.78 11.27
C ARG A 348 -11.05 4.78 9.74
N LYS A 349 -9.98 5.33 9.14
CA LYS A 349 -9.81 5.36 7.68
C LYS A 349 -9.59 3.97 7.10
N GLU A 350 -8.82 3.11 7.78
CA GLU A 350 -8.61 1.70 7.39
C GLU A 350 -9.90 0.89 7.45
N GLU A 351 -10.73 1.09 8.48
CA GLU A 351 -12.07 0.48 8.58
C GLU A 351 -12.99 0.93 7.44
N THR A 352 -13.01 2.23 7.12
CA THR A 352 -13.78 2.75 5.98
C THR A 352 -13.28 2.20 4.65
N TYR A 353 -11.96 2.17 4.45
CA TYR A 353 -11.34 1.60 3.24
C TYR A 353 -11.70 0.13 3.05
N TYR A 354 -11.68 -0.66 4.13
CA TYR A 354 -12.09 -2.06 4.08
C TYR A 354 -13.56 -2.25 3.67
N LYS A 355 -14.46 -1.38 4.16
CA LYS A 355 -15.87 -1.41 3.71
C LYS A 355 -15.99 -1.06 2.23
N MET A 356 -15.32 0.02 1.80
CA MET A 356 -15.32 0.45 0.41
C MET A 356 -14.72 -0.61 -0.53
N SER A 357 -13.69 -1.35 -0.10
CA SER A 357 -13.09 -2.40 -0.94
C SER A 357 -14.02 -3.59 -1.15
N LEU A 358 -14.81 -3.95 -0.13
CA LEU A 358 -15.88 -4.94 -0.27
C LEU A 358 -16.98 -4.46 -1.22
N ASP A 359 -17.39 -3.19 -1.12
CA ASP A 359 -18.40 -2.59 -2.00
C ASP A 359 -17.91 -2.57 -3.46
N VAL A 360 -16.65 -2.19 -3.71
CA VAL A 360 -16.04 -2.22 -5.05
C VAL A 360 -15.96 -3.64 -5.60
N ALA A 361 -15.65 -4.64 -4.77
CA ALA A 361 -15.66 -6.04 -5.18
C ALA A 361 -17.06 -6.51 -5.60
N ALA A 362 -18.10 -6.13 -4.86
CA ALA A 362 -19.49 -6.43 -5.21
C ALA A 362 -19.93 -5.71 -6.51
N ILE A 363 -19.49 -4.46 -6.73
CA ILE A 363 -19.76 -3.74 -7.98
C ILE A 363 -19.03 -4.39 -9.17
N ARG A 364 -17.81 -4.89 -8.97
CA ARG A 364 -17.07 -5.63 -10.00
C ARG A 364 -17.81 -6.88 -10.44
N GLU A 365 -18.35 -7.67 -9.50
CA GLU A 365 -19.14 -8.85 -9.83
C GLU A 365 -20.41 -8.49 -10.62
N LYS A 366 -21.09 -7.39 -10.24
CA LYS A 366 -22.24 -6.86 -11.00
C LYS A 366 -21.85 -6.44 -12.42
N LYS A 367 -20.69 -5.79 -12.58
CA LYS A 367 -20.15 -5.40 -13.88
C LYS A 367 -19.87 -6.63 -14.74
N ASP A 368 -19.16 -7.63 -14.22
CA ASP A 368 -18.84 -8.85 -14.96
C ASP A 368 -20.11 -9.61 -15.38
N THR A 369 -21.13 -9.62 -14.52
CA THR A 369 -22.44 -10.19 -14.85
C THR A 369 -23.15 -9.41 -15.96
N ALA A 370 -23.15 -8.07 -15.89
CA ALA A 370 -23.75 -7.23 -16.92
C ALA A 370 -23.02 -7.33 -18.26
N GLU A 371 -21.69 -7.51 -18.24
CA GLU A 371 -20.86 -7.72 -19.42
C GLU A 371 -21.17 -9.07 -20.10
N ARG A 372 -21.32 -10.16 -19.33
CA ARG A 372 -21.79 -11.45 -19.88
C ARG A 372 -23.17 -11.33 -20.53
N GLN A 373 -24.11 -10.67 -19.85
CA GLN A 373 -25.46 -10.44 -20.39
C GLN A 373 -25.44 -9.61 -21.68
N PHE A 374 -24.51 -8.65 -21.79
CA PHE A 374 -24.32 -7.87 -23.01
C PHE A 374 -23.83 -8.75 -24.16
N TYR A 375 -22.80 -9.58 -23.96
CA TYR A 375 -22.31 -10.48 -25.01
C TYR A 375 -23.35 -11.52 -25.42
N GLU A 376 -24.11 -12.06 -24.45
CA GLU A 376 -25.21 -12.99 -24.75
C GLU A 376 -26.29 -12.31 -25.59
N ALA A 377 -26.76 -11.12 -25.21
CA ALA A 377 -27.75 -10.38 -25.98
C ALA A 377 -27.24 -9.97 -27.38
N GLN A 378 -25.95 -9.65 -27.50
CA GLN A 378 -25.30 -9.38 -28.78
C GLN A 378 -25.28 -10.62 -29.68
N ALA A 379 -24.88 -11.78 -29.14
CA ALA A 379 -24.85 -13.04 -29.88
C ALA A 379 -26.26 -13.46 -30.34
N ILE A 380 -27.27 -13.33 -29.47
CA ILE A 380 -28.67 -13.60 -29.82
C ILE A 380 -29.14 -12.67 -30.94
N LEU A 381 -28.85 -11.37 -30.86
CA LEU A 381 -29.23 -10.42 -31.90
C LEU A 381 -28.53 -10.73 -33.24
N GLN A 382 -27.25 -11.06 -33.21
CA GLN A 382 -26.49 -11.46 -34.40
C GLN A 382 -27.07 -12.73 -35.01
N GLU A 383 -27.33 -13.76 -34.22
CA GLU A 383 -27.93 -15.01 -34.72
C GLU A 383 -29.31 -14.79 -35.33
N LYS A 384 -30.15 -13.95 -34.70
CA LYS A 384 -31.48 -13.59 -35.23
C LYS A 384 -31.41 -12.80 -36.52
N LYS A 385 -30.36 -11.99 -36.73
CA LYS A 385 -30.13 -11.27 -38.00
C LYS A 385 -29.48 -12.16 -39.06
N ARG A 386 -28.69 -13.15 -38.65
CA ARG A 386 -27.92 -14.05 -39.52
C ARG A 386 -28.81 -14.88 -40.43
N THR A 387 -29.94 -15.36 -39.91
CA THR A 387 -30.84 -16.27 -40.64
C THR A 387 -32.22 -15.66 -40.85
N HIS A 388 -32.72 -15.68 -42.08
CA HIS A 388 -34.08 -15.26 -42.42
C HIS A 388 -34.71 -16.26 -43.40
N GLU A 389 -35.92 -16.72 -43.08
CA GLU A 389 -36.72 -17.56 -43.96
C GLU A 389 -37.82 -16.70 -44.57
N SER A 390 -37.85 -16.58 -45.90
CA SER A 390 -38.86 -15.78 -46.60
C SER A 390 -39.65 -16.61 -47.60
N ILE A 391 -40.86 -16.17 -47.90
CA ILE A 391 -41.74 -16.77 -48.92
C ILE A 391 -41.73 -15.90 -50.17
N ILE A 392 -41.28 -16.47 -51.28
CA ILE A 392 -41.25 -15.84 -52.60
C ILE A 392 -42.29 -16.48 -53.50
N ILE A 393 -43.19 -15.67 -54.06
CA ILE A 393 -44.22 -16.14 -54.99
C ILE A 393 -43.75 -15.80 -56.42
N LYS A 394 -43.74 -16.79 -57.30
CA LYS A 394 -43.46 -16.60 -58.73
C LYS A 394 -44.53 -17.22 -59.60
N THR A 395 -44.88 -16.49 -60.64
CA THR A 395 -45.74 -16.93 -61.73
C THR A 395 -44.90 -17.20 -62.95
N ALA A 396 -45.00 -18.36 -63.57
CA ALA A 396 -44.40 -18.67 -64.86
C ALA A 396 -45.48 -19.01 -65.89
N LEU A 397 -45.23 -18.62 -67.14
CA LEU A 397 -46.07 -18.97 -68.28
C LEU A 397 -45.24 -19.88 -69.18
N ALA A 398 -45.75 -21.07 -69.47
CA ALA A 398 -45.07 -22.09 -70.27
C ALA A 398 -45.89 -22.40 -71.53
N THR A 399 -45.26 -22.30 -72.70
CA THR A 399 -45.85 -22.77 -73.97
C THR A 399 -45.43 -24.22 -74.21
N THR A 400 -46.39 -25.13 -74.38
CA THR A 400 -46.09 -26.56 -74.58
C THR A 400 -45.49 -26.79 -75.97
N LYS A 401 -44.26 -27.32 -76.04
CA LYS A 401 -43.66 -27.78 -77.31
C LYS A 401 -44.19 -29.17 -77.63
N GLY A 402 -44.37 -29.50 -78.92
CA GLY A 402 -45.24 -30.58 -79.41
C GLY A 402 -45.14 -32.00 -78.81
N SER A 403 -44.10 -32.36 -78.04
CA SER A 403 -44.01 -33.64 -77.32
C SER A 403 -43.88 -33.51 -75.79
N GLN A 404 -43.85 -32.30 -75.25
CA GLN A 404 -43.71 -32.04 -73.80
C GLN A 404 -45.08 -31.99 -73.12
N SER A 405 -45.19 -32.61 -71.93
CA SER A 405 -46.41 -32.49 -71.14
C SER A 405 -46.57 -31.06 -70.57
N PRO A 406 -47.81 -30.62 -70.29
CA PRO A 406 -48.06 -29.40 -69.52
C PRO A 406 -47.25 -29.29 -68.23
N ALA A 407 -47.01 -30.41 -67.53
CA ALA A 407 -46.21 -30.47 -66.31
C ALA A 407 -44.71 -30.29 -66.58
N GLU A 408 -44.17 -30.92 -67.63
CA GLU A 408 -42.76 -30.77 -68.04
C GLU A 408 -42.44 -29.34 -68.50
N ALA A 409 -43.32 -28.75 -69.31
CA ALA A 409 -43.17 -27.38 -69.79
C ALA A 409 -43.20 -26.37 -68.63
N SER A 410 -44.06 -26.62 -67.63
CA SER A 410 -44.21 -25.78 -66.46
C SER A 410 -43.07 -25.91 -65.46
N ALA A 411 -42.56 -27.13 -65.26
CA ALA A 411 -41.38 -27.36 -64.43
C ALA A 411 -40.19 -26.56 -64.99
N GLU A 412 -39.88 -26.67 -66.29
CA GLU A 412 -38.77 -25.91 -66.89
C GLU A 412 -38.97 -24.38 -66.81
N ALA A 413 -40.19 -23.88 -67.05
CA ALA A 413 -40.48 -22.44 -66.95
C ALA A 413 -40.32 -21.89 -65.53
N ILE A 414 -40.57 -22.70 -64.49
CA ILE A 414 -40.32 -22.34 -63.10
C ILE A 414 -38.83 -22.47 -62.74
N LEU A 415 -38.12 -23.48 -63.27
CA LEU A 415 -36.68 -23.67 -63.05
C LEU A 415 -35.87 -22.43 -63.49
N ASP A 416 -36.26 -21.80 -64.58
CA ASP A 416 -35.62 -20.58 -65.09
C ASP A 416 -35.80 -19.36 -64.16
N LYS A 417 -36.81 -19.40 -63.26
CA LYS A 417 -37.07 -18.37 -62.26
C LYS A 417 -36.39 -18.63 -60.90
N LEU A 418 -35.75 -19.78 -60.69
CA LEU A 418 -35.15 -20.10 -59.38
C LEU A 418 -34.01 -19.15 -58.98
N ALA A 419 -33.23 -18.67 -59.96
CA ALA A 419 -32.21 -17.66 -59.70
C ALA A 419 -32.82 -16.33 -59.25
N GLU A 420 -33.95 -15.94 -59.84
CA GLU A 420 -34.74 -14.77 -59.44
C GLU A 420 -35.32 -14.95 -58.03
N VAL A 421 -35.87 -16.13 -57.72
CA VAL A 421 -36.35 -16.47 -56.37
C VAL A 421 -35.26 -16.30 -55.31
N LYS A 422 -34.05 -16.80 -55.59
CA LYS A 422 -32.90 -16.65 -54.69
C LYS A 422 -32.49 -15.18 -54.54
N ASN A 423 -32.49 -14.40 -55.63
CA ASN A 423 -32.13 -12.98 -55.58
C ASN A 423 -33.18 -12.13 -54.85
N ASP A 424 -34.46 -12.43 -55.00
CA ASP A 424 -35.55 -11.76 -54.30
C ASP A 424 -35.47 -12.02 -52.79
N ALA A 425 -35.21 -13.28 -52.39
CA ALA A 425 -34.99 -13.63 -50.99
C ALA A 425 -33.79 -12.90 -50.39
N LYS A 426 -32.67 -12.80 -51.14
CA LYS A 426 -31.50 -12.00 -50.72
C LYS A 426 -31.84 -10.52 -50.55
N THR A 427 -32.62 -9.95 -51.48
CA THR A 427 -33.05 -8.54 -51.43
C THR A 427 -34.01 -8.28 -50.26
N GLN A 428 -34.93 -9.22 -49.98
CA GLN A 428 -35.79 -9.14 -48.81
C GLN A 428 -35.01 -9.25 -47.51
N HIS A 429 -34.01 -10.13 -47.45
CA HIS A 429 -33.13 -10.22 -46.28
C HIS A 429 -32.34 -8.92 -46.10
N SER A 430 -31.63 -8.43 -47.12
CA SER A 430 -30.81 -7.20 -47.03
C SER A 430 -31.61 -5.94 -46.69
N SER A 431 -32.80 -5.78 -47.28
CA SER A 431 -33.71 -4.66 -46.95
C SER A 431 -34.22 -4.72 -45.50
N SER A 432 -34.31 -5.93 -44.92
CA SER A 432 -34.71 -6.14 -43.53
C SER A 432 -33.56 -6.06 -42.50
N THR A 433 -32.30 -6.20 -42.93
CA THR A 433 -31.10 -6.18 -42.06
C THR A 433 -30.34 -4.86 -42.01
N THR A 434 -30.90 -3.76 -42.54
CA THR A 434 -30.27 -2.42 -42.50
C THR A 434 -29.69 -2.10 -41.11
N GLU A 435 -28.37 -1.87 -41.10
CA GLU A 435 -27.49 -2.05 -39.95
C GLU A 435 -27.64 -0.99 -38.84
N VAL A 436 -27.34 -1.43 -37.62
CA VAL A 436 -26.83 -0.56 -36.55
C VAL A 436 -25.41 -1.03 -36.27
N THR A 437 -24.44 -0.49 -37.00
CA THR A 437 -23.00 -0.64 -36.76
C THR A 437 -22.49 0.72 -36.23
N ASN A 438 -21.86 0.73 -35.05
CA ASN A 438 -21.27 1.91 -34.40
C ASN A 438 -22.19 3.12 -34.06
N PHE A 439 -23.38 2.88 -33.49
CA PHE A 439 -24.25 3.93 -32.92
C PHE A 439 -24.69 5.06 -33.86
N ARG A 440 -24.59 4.88 -35.18
CA ARG A 440 -25.23 5.72 -36.20
C ARG A 440 -25.87 4.85 -37.28
N VAL A 441 -27.04 5.27 -37.75
CA VAL A 441 -27.68 4.71 -38.94
C VAL A 441 -26.86 5.24 -40.14
N THR A 442 -25.99 4.41 -40.67
CA THR A 442 -25.26 4.71 -41.91
C THR A 442 -25.56 3.62 -42.92
N ALA A 443 -25.88 4.07 -44.14
CA ALA A 443 -26.14 3.18 -45.26
C ALA A 443 -24.91 2.34 -45.60
N GLU A 444 -25.16 1.03 -45.79
CA GLU A 444 -24.39 0.06 -46.56
C GLU A 444 -22.86 0.26 -46.58
N SER A 445 -22.16 -0.20 -45.54
CA SER A 445 -20.73 -0.48 -45.65
C SER A 445 -20.49 -1.89 -46.21
N GLY A 446 -20.47 -1.98 -47.55
CA GLY A 446 -19.43 -2.62 -48.37
C GLY A 446 -18.85 -4.01 -48.00
N THR A 447 -19.47 -4.79 -47.13
CA THR A 447 -19.10 -6.19 -46.90
C THR A 447 -20.22 -7.06 -47.46
N GLN A 448 -20.03 -7.52 -48.70
CA GLN A 448 -20.82 -8.63 -49.23
C GLN A 448 -20.52 -9.87 -48.38
N ALA A 449 -21.24 -10.02 -47.26
CA ALA A 449 -21.49 -11.33 -46.69
C ALA A 449 -22.03 -12.18 -47.84
N ILE A 450 -21.46 -13.37 -48.04
CA ILE A 450 -21.99 -14.30 -49.03
C ILE A 450 -23.36 -14.72 -48.48
N THR A 451 -24.41 -14.04 -48.91
CA THR A 451 -25.77 -14.43 -48.55
C THR A 451 -26.07 -15.70 -49.32
N GLU A 452 -25.92 -16.83 -48.66
CA GLU A 452 -26.37 -18.09 -49.22
C GLU A 452 -27.90 -18.12 -49.15
N ALA A 453 -28.53 -18.30 -50.31
CA ALA A 453 -29.98 -18.42 -50.41
C ALA A 453 -30.30 -19.82 -50.92
N ARG A 454 -30.96 -20.60 -50.07
CA ARG A 454 -31.32 -21.99 -50.35
C ARG A 454 -32.83 -22.14 -50.32
N ILE A 455 -33.38 -22.76 -51.36
CA ILE A 455 -34.80 -23.09 -51.39
C ILE A 455 -35.00 -24.33 -50.52
N ILE A 456 -35.85 -24.23 -49.50
CA ILE A 456 -36.06 -25.29 -48.50
C ILE A 456 -37.43 -25.94 -48.61
N ALA A 457 -38.41 -25.27 -49.23
CA ALA A 457 -39.69 -25.87 -49.54
C ALA A 457 -40.35 -25.19 -50.75
N VAL A 458 -41.22 -25.93 -51.43
CA VAL A 458 -42.05 -25.43 -52.53
C VAL A 458 -43.51 -25.74 -52.29
N ARG A 459 -44.40 -24.91 -52.83
CA ARG A 459 -45.85 -25.08 -52.76
C ARG A 459 -46.48 -24.61 -54.07
N LEU A 460 -47.28 -25.48 -54.70
CA LEU A 460 -48.06 -25.12 -55.88
C LEU A 460 -49.28 -24.28 -55.46
N ILE A 461 -49.43 -23.09 -56.04
CA ILE A 461 -50.56 -22.19 -55.77
C ILE A 461 -51.69 -22.45 -56.77
N SER A 462 -51.36 -22.47 -58.07
CA SER A 462 -52.31 -22.76 -59.13
C SER A 462 -51.62 -23.28 -60.38
N PHE A 463 -52.36 -24.05 -61.17
CA PHE A 463 -51.96 -24.61 -62.45
C PHE A 463 -53.11 -24.40 -63.45
N ILE A 464 -53.04 -23.37 -64.29
CA ILE A 464 -54.17 -22.89 -65.10
C ILE A 464 -53.85 -23.09 -66.57
N ASN A 465 -54.80 -23.68 -67.31
CA ASN A 465 -54.72 -23.79 -68.76
C ASN A 465 -55.16 -22.48 -69.42
N GLU A 466 -54.31 -21.89 -70.25
CA GLU A 466 -54.57 -20.66 -71.01
C GLU A 466 -54.64 -20.92 -72.53
N GLY A 467 -54.99 -22.16 -72.93
CA GLY A 467 -55.05 -22.60 -74.32
C GLY A 467 -53.74 -23.26 -74.75
N ASP A 468 -52.95 -22.58 -75.60
CA ASP A 468 -51.65 -23.07 -76.08
C ASP A 468 -50.52 -22.89 -75.05
N SER A 469 -50.85 -22.36 -73.87
CA SER A 469 -49.91 -22.11 -72.78
C SER A 469 -50.53 -22.45 -71.42
N VAL A 470 -49.66 -22.67 -70.44
CA VAL A 470 -50.02 -23.05 -69.09
C VAL A 470 -49.39 -22.07 -68.12
N ARG A 471 -50.20 -21.52 -67.22
CA ARG A 471 -49.74 -20.61 -66.17
C ARG A 471 -49.60 -21.38 -64.87
N VAL A 472 -48.42 -21.27 -64.26
CA VAL A 472 -48.12 -21.91 -62.99
C VAL A 472 -47.70 -20.86 -61.97
N ASN A 473 -48.41 -20.82 -60.86
CA ASN A 473 -48.05 -20.01 -59.70
C ASN A 473 -47.47 -20.93 -58.64
N MET A 474 -46.26 -20.63 -58.16
CA MET A 474 -45.60 -21.37 -57.10
C MET A 474 -45.09 -20.43 -56.01
N ALA A 475 -45.15 -20.91 -54.77
CA ALA A 475 -44.48 -20.31 -53.64
C ALA A 475 -43.21 -21.10 -53.30
N PHE A 476 -42.15 -20.38 -52.95
CA PHE A 476 -40.86 -20.91 -52.55
C PHE A 476 -40.56 -20.41 -51.15
N ARG A 477 -40.30 -21.31 -50.21
CA ARG A 477 -39.72 -20.95 -48.92
C ARG A 477 -38.20 -20.98 -49.07
N VAL A 478 -37.57 -19.84 -48.87
CA VAL A 478 -36.13 -19.65 -49.07
C VAL A 478 -35.49 -19.29 -47.74
N ARG A 479 -34.49 -20.07 -47.33
CA ARG A 479 -33.65 -19.74 -46.18
C ARG A 479 -32.43 -18.97 -46.67
N THR A 480 -32.28 -17.77 -46.15
CA THR A 480 -31.10 -16.92 -46.34
C THR A 480 -30.24 -16.96 -45.10
N VAL A 481 -28.94 -17.14 -45.29
CA VAL A 481 -27.93 -17.14 -44.22
C VAL A 481 -26.84 -16.15 -44.60
N LEU A 482 -26.54 -15.22 -43.71
CA LEU A 482 -25.35 -14.38 -43.80
C LEU A 482 -24.17 -15.20 -43.27
N GLU A 483 -23.24 -15.58 -44.14
CA GLU A 483 -21.97 -16.14 -43.69
C GLU A 483 -21.02 -15.02 -43.27
N ASP A 484 -20.52 -15.10 -42.04
CA ASP A 484 -19.36 -14.35 -41.62
C ASP A 484 -18.15 -14.90 -42.38
N LYS A 485 -17.48 -14.04 -43.15
CA LYS A 485 -16.30 -14.42 -43.92
C LYS A 485 -15.25 -14.98 -42.94
N ALA A 486 -14.98 -16.28 -43.02
CA ALA A 486 -13.90 -16.90 -42.26
C ALA A 486 -12.58 -16.20 -42.63
N GLU A 487 -11.86 -15.68 -41.64
CA GLU A 487 -10.52 -15.15 -41.79
C GLU A 487 -9.60 -16.24 -42.35
N GLY A 488 -9.13 -16.05 -43.58
CA GLY A 488 -8.23 -16.99 -44.24
C GLY A 488 -7.84 -16.56 -45.64
N GLU A 489 -7.03 -15.51 -45.77
CA GLU A 489 -5.84 -15.44 -46.64
C GLU A 489 -5.30 -13.98 -46.77
N PRO A 490 -3.97 -13.77 -46.73
CA PRO A 490 -3.38 -12.45 -46.83
C PRO A 490 -3.40 -11.96 -48.28
N VAL A 491 -4.20 -10.94 -48.55
CA VAL A 491 -4.17 -10.23 -49.84
C VAL A 491 -2.84 -9.47 -49.97
N ARG A 492 -2.04 -9.89 -50.96
CA ARG A 492 -0.85 -9.19 -51.44
C ARG A 492 -1.19 -7.74 -51.77
N LYS A 493 -0.46 -6.80 -51.16
CA LYS A 493 -0.49 -5.37 -51.52
C LYS A 493 -0.03 -5.20 -52.98
N GLN A 494 -0.96 -4.91 -53.88
CA GLN A 494 -0.65 -4.24 -55.15
C GLN A 494 -0.72 -2.73 -54.91
N ILE A 495 0.43 -2.07 -55.03
CA ILE A 495 0.54 -0.61 -55.05
C ILE A 495 0.17 -0.17 -56.47
N VAL A 496 -0.95 0.54 -56.62
CA VAL A 496 -1.29 1.27 -57.85
C VAL A 496 -1.12 2.76 -57.54
N TYR A 497 -0.25 3.41 -58.30
CA TYR A 497 0.03 4.84 -58.25
C TYR A 497 -1.17 5.62 -58.79
N GLU A 498 -1.73 6.51 -57.97
CA GLU A 498 -2.74 7.47 -58.41
C GLU A 498 -2.08 8.79 -58.84
N ARG A 499 -2.34 9.14 -60.10
CA ARG A 499 -1.86 10.32 -60.83
C ARG A 499 -2.53 11.58 -60.28
N LYS A 500 -1.77 12.50 -59.68
CA LYS A 500 -2.26 13.87 -59.36
C LYS A 500 -2.02 14.80 -60.54
N THR A 501 -3.10 15.38 -61.06
CA THR A 501 -3.08 16.53 -61.97
C THR A 501 -2.98 17.85 -61.19
N LYS A 502 -1.99 18.65 -61.61
CA LYS A 502 -1.79 20.12 -61.47
C LYS A 502 -3.02 20.91 -62.00
N ASP A 503 -3.32 22.18 -61.71
CA ASP A 503 -2.75 23.41 -61.09
C ASP A 503 -3.97 24.41 -60.94
N PRO A 504 -3.91 25.73 -60.59
CA PRO A 504 -2.78 26.63 -60.22
C PRO A 504 -2.99 27.41 -58.88
N VAL A 505 -1.92 27.73 -58.15
CA VAL A 505 -1.17 29.02 -58.07
C VAL A 505 -1.97 30.30 -57.75
N TYR A 506 -1.77 30.81 -56.53
CA TYR A 506 -1.67 32.25 -56.23
C TYR A 506 -0.53 32.48 -55.21
N LYS A 507 0.38 33.39 -55.55
CA LYS A 507 1.47 34.01 -54.74
C LYS A 507 0.87 35.09 -53.83
N GLU A 508 1.47 35.71 -52.82
CA GLU A 508 2.77 35.82 -52.11
C GLU A 508 2.35 36.47 -50.75
N ASP A 509 2.97 36.21 -49.59
CA ASP A 509 3.97 37.12 -49.02
C ASP A 509 4.61 36.52 -47.75
N ILE A 510 5.88 36.88 -47.56
CA ILE A 510 6.80 36.48 -46.48
C ILE A 510 6.79 37.55 -45.38
N VAL A 511 6.95 37.16 -44.11
CA VAL A 511 7.82 37.75 -43.04
C VAL A 511 7.62 36.98 -41.71
N PRO A 512 8.64 36.85 -40.84
CA PRO A 512 8.88 35.65 -40.04
C PRO A 512 8.64 35.78 -38.52
N GLU A 513 8.76 34.61 -37.86
CA GLU A 513 9.22 34.40 -36.48
C GLU A 513 8.25 34.64 -35.30
N SER A 514 7.82 33.54 -34.67
CA SER A 514 7.83 33.38 -33.21
C SER A 514 7.59 31.91 -32.81
N LYS A 515 8.50 31.32 -32.02
CA LYS A 515 8.25 30.09 -31.27
C LYS A 515 7.15 30.36 -30.24
N PRO A 516 6.25 29.40 -29.92
CA PRO A 516 6.48 28.66 -28.67
C PRO A 516 5.93 27.22 -28.58
N LYS A 517 6.58 26.49 -27.66
CA LYS A 517 6.08 25.41 -26.77
C LYS A 517 6.13 23.95 -27.27
N PRO A 518 6.82 23.04 -26.54
CA PRO A 518 6.76 21.61 -26.79
C PRO A 518 5.36 21.07 -26.49
N LEU A 519 4.82 20.25 -27.39
CA LEU A 519 3.64 19.44 -27.13
C LEU A 519 3.89 18.49 -25.94
N ALA A 520 2.89 18.40 -25.07
CA ALA A 520 2.81 17.39 -24.02
C ALA A 520 2.87 15.97 -24.63
N PRO A 521 3.55 15.01 -23.98
CA PRO A 521 3.53 13.63 -24.44
C PRO A 521 2.12 13.06 -24.34
N SER A 522 1.71 12.37 -25.40
CA SER A 522 0.45 11.65 -25.53
C SER A 522 0.24 10.66 -24.36
N PRO A 523 -1.00 10.41 -23.91
CA PRO A 523 -1.27 9.46 -22.84
C PRO A 523 -0.81 8.07 -23.26
N GLN A 524 0.16 7.51 -22.52
CA GLN A 524 0.50 6.10 -22.64
C GLN A 524 -0.72 5.26 -22.22
N GLU A 525 -1.14 4.42 -23.16
CA GLU A 525 -2.10 3.34 -22.97
C GLU A 525 -1.65 2.49 -21.77
N LYS A 526 -2.45 2.50 -20.71
CA LYS A 526 -2.17 1.79 -19.45
C LYS A 526 -2.28 0.30 -19.74
N ALA A 527 -1.14 -0.39 -19.77
CA ALA A 527 -1.08 -1.83 -19.88
C ALA A 527 -1.91 -2.50 -18.75
N PRO A 528 -2.55 -3.65 -19.01
CA PRO A 528 -3.38 -4.34 -18.03
C PRO A 528 -2.58 -4.74 -16.79
N ASP A 529 -3.17 -4.45 -15.63
CA ASP A 529 -2.64 -4.76 -14.29
C ASP A 529 -2.70 -6.28 -14.07
N LEU A 530 -1.67 -6.99 -14.56
CA LEU A 530 -1.49 -8.44 -14.36
C LEU A 530 -1.01 -8.67 -12.92
N THR A 531 -1.96 -8.85 -12.02
CA THR A 531 -1.68 -9.19 -10.62
C THR A 531 -1.16 -10.61 -10.50
N PHE A 532 0.12 -10.76 -10.14
CA PHE A 532 0.74 -12.04 -9.78
C PHE A 532 -0.06 -12.74 -8.67
N SER A 533 -0.54 -13.97 -8.93
CA SER A 533 -1.29 -14.78 -7.96
C SER A 533 -0.35 -15.41 -6.93
N ARG A 534 -0.49 -15.00 -5.66
CA ARG A 534 0.34 -15.50 -4.56
C ARG A 534 -0.28 -16.77 -3.95
N SER A 535 0.53 -17.80 -3.74
CA SER A 535 0.13 -19.01 -2.98
C SER A 535 0.36 -18.90 -1.46
N TYR A 536 0.83 -17.74 -0.98
CA TYR A 536 1.19 -17.48 0.41
C TYR A 536 0.89 -16.03 0.80
N GLN A 537 0.85 -15.75 2.10
CA GLN A 537 0.73 -14.41 2.65
C GLN A 537 2.11 -13.92 3.14
N PRO A 538 2.64 -12.79 2.64
CA PRO A 538 3.92 -12.27 3.09
C PRO A 538 3.82 -11.70 4.51
N ILE A 539 4.89 -11.87 5.30
CA ILE A 539 5.07 -11.23 6.63
C ILE A 539 5.25 -9.72 6.47
N ALA A 540 6.03 -9.32 5.45
CA ALA A 540 6.30 -7.94 5.08
C ALA A 540 6.63 -7.87 3.59
N THR A 541 6.42 -6.71 2.98
CA THR A 541 6.73 -6.49 1.55
C THR A 541 7.52 -5.18 1.41
N ALA A 542 8.58 -5.21 0.62
CA ALA A 542 9.28 -4.02 0.14
C ALA A 542 9.26 -3.96 -1.40
N ASN A 543 9.44 -2.78 -1.99
CA ASN A 543 9.49 -2.59 -3.44
C ASN A 543 10.72 -1.77 -3.81
N ALA A 544 11.45 -2.20 -4.85
CA ALA A 544 12.46 -1.40 -5.52
C ALA A 544 12.54 -1.73 -7.01
N LEU A 545 12.59 -0.69 -7.85
CA LEU A 545 12.85 -0.77 -9.29
C LEU A 545 12.03 -1.84 -10.04
N GLY A 546 10.73 -1.90 -9.77
CA GLY A 546 9.84 -2.87 -10.40
C GLY A 546 9.97 -4.29 -9.86
N CYS A 547 10.70 -4.51 -8.77
CA CYS A 547 10.75 -5.78 -8.03
C CYS A 547 10.06 -5.66 -6.67
N LEU A 548 9.20 -6.62 -6.33
CA LEU A 548 8.66 -6.79 -4.98
C LEU A 548 9.49 -7.82 -4.21
N PHE A 549 9.76 -7.53 -2.94
CA PHE A 549 10.50 -8.36 -2.01
C PHE A 549 9.56 -8.78 -0.87
N ASP A 550 8.95 -9.94 -1.02
CA ASP A 550 7.98 -10.50 -0.09
C ASP A 550 8.70 -11.38 0.94
N LEU A 551 8.72 -10.96 2.21
CA LEU A 551 9.28 -11.73 3.31
C LEU A 551 8.37 -12.92 3.64
N ARG A 552 8.83 -14.15 3.38
CA ARG A 552 8.04 -15.37 3.58
C ARG A 552 8.19 -15.95 4.97
N SER A 553 9.42 -16.04 5.47
CA SER A 553 9.68 -16.62 6.78
C SER A 553 11.02 -16.16 7.35
N VAL A 554 11.06 -16.05 8.68
CA VAL A 554 12.30 -15.88 9.44
C VAL A 554 12.39 -17.04 10.41
N ARG A 555 13.50 -17.81 10.36
CA ARG A 555 13.73 -18.97 11.22
C ARG A 555 15.00 -18.75 12.02
N VAL A 556 14.92 -18.98 13.33
CA VAL A 556 16.07 -18.97 14.23
C VAL A 556 16.63 -20.38 14.29
N SER A 557 17.94 -20.52 14.12
CA SER A 557 18.66 -21.78 14.19
C SER A 557 19.85 -21.63 15.14
N LYS A 558 20.53 -22.74 15.47
CA LYS A 558 21.76 -22.70 16.27
C LYS A 558 22.88 -21.91 15.60
N ASP A 559 22.91 -21.90 14.27
CA ASP A 559 23.96 -21.29 13.46
C ASP A 559 23.66 -19.82 13.12
N GLY A 560 22.49 -19.32 13.50
CA GLY A 560 22.06 -17.94 13.31
C GLY A 560 20.63 -17.82 12.80
N ILE A 561 20.33 -16.77 12.02
CA ILE A 561 18.98 -16.47 11.51
C ILE A 561 18.93 -16.70 10.00
N GLN A 562 17.92 -17.45 9.57
CA GLN A 562 17.61 -17.71 8.17
C GLN A 562 16.39 -16.86 7.76
N VAL A 563 16.56 -16.04 6.73
CA VAL A 563 15.52 -15.17 6.17
C VAL A 563 15.18 -15.65 4.78
N ARG A 564 13.92 -16.04 4.54
CA ARG A 564 13.42 -16.45 3.22
C ARG A 564 12.53 -15.38 2.63
N LEU A 565 12.85 -14.99 1.40
CA LEU A 565 12.21 -13.95 0.62
C LEU A 565 11.68 -14.55 -0.68
N GLU A 566 10.62 -13.98 -1.22
CA GLU A 566 10.25 -14.13 -2.61
C GLU A 566 10.53 -12.80 -3.33
N VAL A 567 11.24 -12.86 -4.44
CA VAL A 567 11.47 -11.70 -5.29
C VAL A 567 10.61 -11.83 -6.53
N ILE A 568 9.71 -10.89 -6.75
CA ILE A 568 8.73 -10.90 -7.85
C ILE A 568 9.05 -9.75 -8.78
N ASN A 569 9.28 -10.04 -10.06
CA ASN A 569 9.44 -8.99 -11.07
C ASN A 569 8.06 -8.52 -11.54
N THR A 570 7.71 -7.29 -11.20
CA THR A 570 6.47 -6.59 -11.61
C THR A 570 6.68 -5.67 -12.81
N ASP A 571 7.91 -5.59 -13.32
CA ASP A 571 8.25 -4.79 -14.49
C ASP A 571 7.96 -5.55 -15.79
N ALA A 572 7.80 -4.82 -16.89
CA ALA A 572 7.57 -5.39 -18.21
C ALA A 572 8.85 -5.98 -18.84
N ASP A 573 10.02 -5.59 -18.33
CA ASP A 573 11.34 -6.08 -18.75
C ASP A 573 11.93 -7.08 -17.75
N VAL A 574 12.87 -7.90 -18.22
CA VAL A 574 13.69 -8.77 -17.35
C VAL A 574 14.47 -7.92 -16.34
N ARG A 575 14.44 -8.35 -15.08
CA ARG A 575 15.24 -7.78 -13.99
C ARG A 575 16.16 -8.87 -13.44
N SER A 576 17.44 -8.56 -13.23
CA SER A 576 18.33 -9.49 -12.50
C SER A 576 18.57 -8.99 -11.10
N VAL A 577 18.44 -9.85 -10.10
CA VAL A 577 18.54 -9.46 -8.69
C VAL A 577 19.63 -10.28 -8.00
N ALA A 578 20.52 -9.57 -7.29
CA ALA A 578 21.58 -10.18 -6.49
C ALA A 578 21.49 -9.72 -5.03
N PHE A 579 21.71 -10.67 -4.11
CA PHE A 579 22.07 -10.41 -2.73
C PHE A 579 23.46 -10.97 -2.49
N TYR A 580 24.38 -10.13 -2.05
CA TYR A 580 25.75 -10.55 -1.83
C TYR A 580 25.99 -11.10 -0.44
N ASP A 581 26.91 -12.07 -0.39
CA ASP A 581 27.39 -12.72 0.81
C ASP A 581 28.90 -12.49 0.98
N GLU A 582 29.52 -13.15 1.96
CA GLU A 582 30.95 -12.99 2.29
C GLU A 582 31.90 -13.27 1.12
N ARG A 583 31.49 -14.10 0.15
CA ARG A 583 32.34 -14.46 -1.00
C ARG A 583 32.50 -13.34 -2.02
N PHE A 584 31.61 -12.34 -1.99
CA PHE A 584 31.70 -11.16 -2.85
C PHE A 584 32.54 -10.04 -2.21
N GLY A 585 33.36 -10.30 -1.19
CA GLY A 585 34.36 -9.33 -0.70
C GLY A 585 33.75 -7.99 -0.26
N ASN A 586 34.13 -6.90 -0.95
CA ASN A 586 33.79 -5.51 -0.59
C ASN A 586 32.39 -5.06 -1.01
N TRP A 587 31.62 -5.89 -1.70
CA TRP A 587 30.24 -5.54 -2.04
C TRP A 587 29.37 -5.41 -0.78
N THR A 588 28.43 -4.46 -0.79
CA THR A 588 27.51 -4.22 0.32
C THR A 588 26.57 -5.41 0.49
N LYS A 589 26.31 -5.79 1.75
CA LYS A 589 25.53 -6.98 2.12
C LYS A 589 24.28 -6.56 2.88
N SER A 590 23.26 -7.42 2.86
CA SER A 590 22.09 -7.21 3.71
C SER A 590 22.49 -7.33 5.19
N ARG A 591 21.73 -6.66 6.06
CA ARG A 591 22.04 -6.56 7.49
C ARG A 591 20.83 -6.89 8.34
N ILE A 592 21.07 -7.55 9.47
CA ILE A 592 20.10 -7.67 10.56
C ILE A 592 20.63 -6.91 11.77
N TYR A 593 19.77 -6.15 12.44
CA TYR A 593 20.06 -5.50 13.71
C TYR A 593 19.32 -6.21 14.84
N ASP A 594 20.00 -6.45 15.95
CA ASP A 594 19.37 -6.95 17.17
C ASP A 594 18.78 -5.82 18.04
N GLU A 595 18.23 -6.18 19.20
CA GLU A 595 17.66 -5.27 20.19
C GLU A 595 18.65 -4.30 20.82
N SER A 596 19.96 -4.55 20.70
CA SER A 596 21.04 -3.65 21.14
C SER A 596 21.60 -2.79 19.99
N ASP A 597 20.94 -2.81 18.83
CA ASP A 597 21.36 -2.14 17.59
C ASP A 597 22.71 -2.63 17.03
N LYS A 598 23.16 -3.81 17.47
CA LYS A 598 24.33 -4.47 16.88
C LYS A 598 23.90 -5.14 15.58
N TYR A 599 24.67 -4.94 14.52
CA TYR A 599 24.37 -5.48 13.20
C TYR A 599 25.16 -6.75 12.88
N TYR A 600 24.55 -7.58 12.04
CA TYR A 600 25.09 -8.83 11.52
C TYR A 600 24.90 -8.85 10.01
N LEU A 601 25.94 -9.20 9.26
CA LEU A 601 25.92 -9.24 7.79
C LEU A 601 25.44 -10.60 7.30
N THR A 602 24.91 -10.64 6.08
CA THR A 602 24.61 -11.90 5.40
C THR A 602 25.90 -12.70 5.18
N ALA A 603 25.95 -13.90 5.76
CA ALA A 603 27.05 -14.84 5.61
C ALA A 603 26.94 -15.65 4.31
N GLN A 604 25.71 -16.05 3.95
CA GLN A 604 25.42 -16.82 2.73
C GLN A 604 24.11 -16.36 2.11
N ALA A 605 24.08 -16.23 0.79
CA ALA A 605 22.88 -15.93 0.02
C ALA A 605 22.61 -17.03 -0.99
N TYR A 606 21.39 -17.56 -1.00
CA TYR A 606 20.96 -18.63 -1.90
C TYR A 606 19.77 -18.18 -2.75
N VAL A 607 19.71 -18.74 -3.95
CA VAL A 607 18.52 -18.72 -4.80
C VAL A 607 17.95 -20.13 -4.82
N ILE A 608 16.63 -20.22 -4.71
CA ILE A 608 15.89 -21.48 -4.69
C ILE A 608 14.99 -21.49 -5.93
N GLN A 609 15.30 -22.37 -6.89
CA GLN A 609 14.52 -22.62 -8.10
C GLN A 609 14.33 -24.13 -8.24
N ASP A 610 13.10 -24.57 -8.51
CA ASP A 610 12.76 -25.97 -8.71
C ASP A 610 13.26 -26.91 -7.59
N ASN A 611 13.16 -26.44 -6.33
CA ASN A 611 13.69 -27.10 -5.12
C ASN A 611 15.22 -27.29 -5.08
N ILE A 612 15.95 -26.74 -6.04
CA ILE A 612 17.41 -26.69 -6.02
C ILE A 612 17.84 -25.39 -5.35
N LYS A 613 18.68 -25.52 -4.33
CA LYS A 613 19.24 -24.41 -3.57
C LYS A 613 20.68 -24.14 -4.03
N THR A 614 20.90 -23.02 -4.69
CA THR A 614 22.20 -22.65 -5.26
C THR A 614 22.71 -21.37 -4.61
N LEU A 615 24.00 -21.32 -4.25
CA LEU A 615 24.62 -20.11 -3.73
C LEU A 615 24.64 -19.02 -4.81
N MET A 616 24.42 -17.77 -4.41
CA MET A 616 24.46 -16.62 -5.32
C MET A 616 25.79 -16.53 -6.07
N TYR A 617 26.90 -16.83 -5.36
CA TYR A 617 28.23 -16.88 -5.95
C TYR A 617 28.40 -17.93 -7.05
N ASP A 618 27.74 -19.08 -6.90
CA ASP A 618 27.84 -20.19 -7.85
C ASP A 618 26.93 -19.98 -9.07
N LEU A 619 25.88 -19.15 -8.94
CA LEU A 619 24.98 -18.76 -10.03
C LEU A 619 25.61 -17.75 -11.00
N ASP A 620 26.17 -16.67 -10.47
CA ASP A 620 26.91 -15.71 -11.29
C ASP A 620 28.11 -15.15 -10.53
N ARG A 621 29.29 -15.70 -10.85
CA ARG A 621 30.57 -15.21 -10.32
C ARG A 621 30.86 -13.74 -10.67
N ARG A 622 30.18 -13.18 -11.68
CA ARG A 622 30.27 -11.76 -12.06
C ARG A 622 29.35 -10.86 -11.23
N GLY A 623 28.49 -11.45 -10.39
CA GLY A 623 27.62 -10.72 -9.45
C GLY A 623 26.31 -10.20 -10.02
N ARG A 624 25.93 -10.48 -11.27
CA ARG A 624 24.71 -9.89 -11.86
C ARG A 624 23.40 -10.50 -11.34
N GLY A 625 23.51 -11.55 -10.52
CA GLY A 625 22.39 -12.20 -9.86
C GLY A 625 21.57 -13.08 -10.79
N ILE A 626 20.36 -13.41 -10.34
CA ILE A 626 19.42 -14.25 -11.09
C ILE A 626 18.48 -13.39 -11.92
N ALA A 627 18.33 -13.73 -13.20
CA ALA A 627 17.35 -13.09 -14.09
C ALA A 627 15.93 -13.58 -13.76
N ILE A 628 15.01 -12.64 -13.64
CA ILE A 628 13.60 -12.86 -13.32
C ILE A 628 12.79 -12.27 -14.47
N GLU A 629 12.09 -13.15 -15.19
CA GLU A 629 11.19 -12.75 -16.28
C GLU A 629 10.01 -11.91 -15.76
N PRO A 630 9.39 -11.06 -16.60
CA PRO A 630 8.20 -10.30 -16.24
C PRO A 630 7.10 -11.18 -15.62
N ASN A 631 6.53 -10.73 -14.49
CA ASN A 631 5.49 -11.44 -13.74
C ASN A 631 5.90 -12.84 -13.24
N LYS A 632 7.21 -13.12 -13.12
CA LYS A 632 7.74 -14.32 -12.46
C LYS A 632 8.34 -13.98 -11.11
N SER A 633 8.50 -15.00 -10.29
CA SER A 633 9.11 -14.89 -8.98
C SER A 633 10.23 -15.91 -8.78
N VAL A 634 11.13 -15.59 -7.85
CA VAL A 634 12.16 -16.50 -7.40
C VAL A 634 12.28 -16.45 -5.88
N SER A 635 12.40 -17.60 -5.25
CA SER A 635 12.67 -17.68 -3.82
C SER A 635 14.15 -17.42 -3.55
N MET A 636 14.45 -16.58 -2.56
CA MET A 636 15.80 -16.30 -2.09
C MET A 636 15.91 -16.57 -0.60
N GLU A 637 17.07 -17.00 -0.14
CA GLU A 637 17.34 -17.29 1.26
C GLU A 637 18.65 -16.65 1.71
N LEU A 638 18.60 -15.84 2.75
CA LEU A 638 19.74 -15.15 3.35
C LEU A 638 20.00 -15.71 4.74
N ASN A 639 21.21 -16.18 4.97
CA ASN A 639 21.65 -16.71 6.26
C ASN A 639 22.57 -15.71 6.94
N PHE A 640 22.26 -15.38 8.19
CA PHE A 640 23.02 -14.47 9.04
C PHE A 640 23.59 -15.26 10.21
N THR A 641 24.91 -15.29 10.35
CA THR A 641 25.61 -16.08 11.38
C THR A 641 26.11 -15.21 12.53
N GLY A 642 26.46 -15.83 13.66
CA GLY A 642 27.03 -15.12 14.82
C GLY A 642 26.02 -14.33 15.65
N ILE A 643 24.72 -14.55 15.41
CA ILE A 643 23.63 -13.92 16.16
C ILE A 643 23.36 -14.74 17.44
N PRO A 644 23.31 -14.11 18.64
CA PRO A 644 22.99 -14.81 19.87
C PRO A 644 21.61 -15.49 19.83
N ALA A 645 21.50 -16.72 20.33
CA ALA A 645 20.25 -17.49 20.32
C ALA A 645 19.11 -16.86 21.14
N ASN A 646 19.43 -15.91 22.02
CA ASN A 646 18.47 -15.22 22.89
C ASN A 646 17.91 -13.91 22.30
N VAL A 647 18.25 -13.55 21.05
CA VAL A 647 17.69 -12.35 20.39
C VAL A 647 16.18 -12.50 20.23
N LYS A 648 15.42 -11.54 20.76
CA LYS A 648 13.94 -11.57 20.74
C LYS A 648 13.35 -10.74 19.62
N THR A 649 14.03 -9.67 19.23
CA THR A 649 13.57 -8.75 18.18
C THR A 649 14.68 -8.48 17.20
N ILE A 650 14.34 -8.46 15.91
CA ILE A 650 15.27 -8.09 14.84
C ILE A 650 14.68 -7.02 13.92
N LYS A 651 15.56 -6.20 13.34
CA LYS A 651 15.27 -5.35 12.18
C LYS A 651 16.05 -5.86 10.98
N ILE A 652 15.38 -6.05 9.85
CA ILE A 652 15.99 -6.57 8.63
C ILE A 652 16.15 -5.42 7.64
N ASN A 653 17.38 -5.13 7.23
CA ASN A 653 17.68 -4.23 6.12
C ASN A 653 18.19 -5.06 4.94
N LEU A 654 17.34 -5.25 3.94
CA LEU A 654 17.71 -5.93 2.71
C LEU A 654 18.52 -4.97 1.83
N HIS A 655 19.59 -5.48 1.23
CA HIS A 655 20.43 -4.72 0.32
C HIS A 655 20.54 -5.42 -1.05
N PRO A 656 19.48 -5.36 -1.89
CA PRO A 656 19.50 -5.96 -3.21
C PRO A 656 20.22 -5.07 -4.24
N PHE A 657 20.92 -5.72 -5.16
CA PHE A 657 21.41 -5.10 -6.40
C PHE A 657 20.48 -5.51 -7.54
N ILE A 658 19.84 -4.53 -8.17
CA ILE A 658 18.89 -4.76 -9.26
C ILE A 658 19.53 -4.31 -10.57
N TYR A 659 19.78 -5.27 -11.46
CA TYR A 659 20.31 -5.06 -12.79
C TYR A 659 19.17 -4.95 -13.79
N TYR A 660 19.27 -3.95 -14.66
CA TYR A 660 18.29 -3.67 -15.70
C TYR A 660 18.96 -3.15 -16.96
N ARG A 661 18.25 -3.27 -18.09
CA ARG A 661 18.73 -2.78 -19.37
C ARG A 661 18.46 -1.28 -19.49
N ARG A 662 19.48 -0.49 -19.80
CA ARG A 662 19.35 0.94 -20.13
C ARG A 662 20.06 1.20 -21.45
N GLY A 663 19.29 1.26 -22.54
CA GLY A 663 19.82 1.33 -23.90
C GLY A 663 20.52 0.03 -24.32
N TRP A 664 21.76 0.14 -24.80
CA TRP A 664 22.56 -1.01 -25.27
C TRP A 664 23.31 -1.75 -24.15
N GLY A 665 23.35 -1.20 -22.93
CA GLY A 665 24.08 -1.78 -21.79
C GLY A 665 23.18 -2.26 -20.65
N GLN A 666 23.72 -3.17 -19.84
CA GLN A 666 23.15 -3.52 -18.54
C GLN A 666 23.76 -2.60 -17.48
N THR A 667 22.91 -1.95 -16.69
CA THR A 667 23.32 -1.14 -15.53
C THR A 667 22.70 -1.74 -14.28
N TRP A 668 23.16 -1.33 -13.11
CA TRP A 668 22.59 -1.75 -11.82
C TRP A 668 22.32 -0.56 -10.91
N GLN A 669 21.45 -0.78 -9.94
CA GLN A 669 21.21 0.13 -8.83
C GLN A 669 21.08 -0.68 -7.53
N GLU A 670 21.69 -0.17 -6.46
CA GLU A 670 21.57 -0.73 -5.11
C GLU A 670 20.49 0.00 -4.30
N PHE A 671 19.91 -0.71 -3.35
CA PHE A 671 18.83 -0.20 -2.50
C PHE A 671 19.04 -0.65 -1.05
N ASP A 672 18.69 0.19 -0.10
CA ASP A 672 18.55 -0.18 1.31
C ASP A 672 17.07 -0.27 1.66
N LEU A 673 16.55 -1.49 1.77
CA LEU A 673 15.13 -1.75 2.04
C LEU A 673 14.95 -2.19 3.49
N ALA A 674 14.47 -1.26 4.31
CA ALA A 674 14.12 -1.54 5.69
C ALA A 674 12.77 -2.27 5.78
N LEU A 675 12.77 -3.45 6.39
CA LEU A 675 11.56 -4.18 6.75
C LEU A 675 11.12 -3.84 8.18
N PRO A 676 9.82 -3.99 8.52
CA PRO A 676 9.33 -3.75 9.88
C PRO A 676 10.05 -4.64 10.91
N SER A 677 10.13 -4.17 12.16
CA SER A 677 10.74 -4.93 13.26
C SER A 677 9.94 -6.20 13.54
N LEU A 678 10.63 -7.34 13.64
CA LEU A 678 10.01 -8.65 13.85
C LEU A 678 10.37 -9.20 15.23
N ARG A 679 9.37 -9.69 15.95
CA ARG A 679 9.59 -10.52 17.14
C ARG A 679 9.82 -11.96 16.73
N LEU A 680 10.92 -12.53 17.19
CA LEU A 680 11.29 -13.91 16.98
C LEU A 680 10.65 -14.77 18.08
N TYR A 681 9.87 -15.76 17.69
CA TYR A 681 9.33 -16.75 18.61
C TYR A 681 10.25 -17.96 18.61
N THR A 682 10.80 -18.31 19.77
CA THR A 682 11.56 -19.55 19.92
C THR A 682 10.58 -20.73 19.79
N GLU A 683 10.94 -21.73 18.99
CA GLU A 683 10.10 -22.88 18.60
C GLU A 683 9.53 -23.69 19.80
N ALA A 684 10.01 -23.43 21.03
CA ALA A 684 9.45 -23.94 22.27
C ALA A 684 8.08 -23.36 22.68
N GLN A 685 7.51 -22.40 21.93
CA GLN A 685 6.24 -21.72 22.28
C GLN A 685 5.16 -21.72 21.17
N SER A 686 5.26 -22.56 20.15
CA SER A 686 4.22 -22.65 19.11
C SER A 686 2.97 -23.38 19.64
N PRO A 687 1.76 -22.77 19.61
CA PRO A 687 0.53 -23.49 19.93
C PRO A 687 0.22 -24.51 18.83
N LYS A 688 -0.12 -25.73 19.27
CA LYS A 688 -0.56 -26.85 18.43
C LYS A 688 -1.78 -26.43 17.59
N PRO A 689 -1.82 -26.67 16.26
CA PRO A 689 -2.96 -26.26 15.43
C PRO A 689 -4.24 -26.98 15.86
N ALA A 690 -5.29 -26.20 16.13
CA ALA A 690 -6.61 -26.69 16.52
C ALA A 690 -7.27 -27.44 15.36
N ALA A 691 -7.81 -28.61 15.68
CA ALA A 691 -8.56 -29.46 14.76
C ALA A 691 -9.83 -28.77 14.24
N THR A 692 -10.11 -29.03 12.97
CA THR A 692 -11.29 -28.62 12.20
C THR A 692 -12.58 -28.99 12.94
N ALA A 693 -13.40 -27.99 13.30
CA ALA A 693 -14.73 -28.21 13.85
C ALA A 693 -15.80 -27.93 12.78
N THR A 694 -16.54 -28.99 12.48
CA THR A 694 -17.66 -29.09 11.55
C THR A 694 -18.83 -28.17 11.95
N ILE A 695 -19.34 -27.41 10.99
CA ILE A 695 -20.53 -26.58 11.11
C ILE A 695 -21.77 -27.49 11.18
N LYS A 696 -22.59 -27.33 12.23
CA LYS A 696 -23.98 -27.84 12.25
C LYS A 696 -24.94 -26.66 12.39
N SER A 697 -25.77 -26.52 11.36
CA SER A 697 -26.88 -25.59 11.23
C SER A 697 -28.06 -25.99 12.13
N THR A 698 -28.68 -25.01 12.79
CA THR A 698 -30.09 -25.12 13.23
C THR A 698 -30.76 -23.76 13.14
N SER A 699 -32.03 -23.81 12.77
CA SER A 699 -32.85 -22.77 12.16
C SER A 699 -33.96 -22.26 13.09
N THR A 700 -34.30 -20.97 12.92
CA THR A 700 -35.63 -20.29 13.08
C THR A 700 -36.23 -20.10 14.49
N PRO A 701 -37.28 -19.24 14.70
CA PRO A 701 -37.65 -17.92 14.12
C PRO A 701 -38.09 -16.83 15.16
N ALA A 702 -38.22 -15.58 14.67
CA ALA A 702 -39.22 -14.52 14.98
C ALA A 702 -39.36 -13.90 16.40
N ALA A 703 -39.29 -12.57 16.49
CA ALA A 703 -40.45 -11.65 16.65
C ALA A 703 -40.04 -10.26 17.18
N ALA A 704 -40.74 -9.23 16.69
CA ALA A 704 -40.57 -7.82 16.99
C ALA A 704 -41.05 -7.43 18.41
N THR A 705 -40.58 -6.30 18.95
CA THR A 705 -41.39 -5.21 19.54
C THR A 705 -40.52 -3.99 19.90
N THR A 706 -41.04 -2.83 19.56
CA THR A 706 -40.69 -1.43 19.87
C THR A 706 -40.50 -1.09 21.35
N THR A 707 -39.59 -0.17 21.69
CA THR A 707 -39.89 1.02 22.53
C THR A 707 -38.76 2.05 22.53
N ALA A 708 -39.19 3.31 22.55
CA ALA A 708 -38.37 4.52 22.64
C ALA A 708 -37.64 4.66 23.99
N THR A 709 -36.67 5.58 24.09
CA THR A 709 -36.77 6.83 24.88
C THR A 709 -35.38 7.39 25.29
N LYS A 710 -35.22 8.72 25.07
CA LYS A 710 -34.40 9.73 25.77
C LYS A 710 -32.86 9.75 25.67
N THR A 711 -32.43 10.76 24.90
CA THR A 711 -31.28 11.66 25.12
C THR A 711 -31.37 12.40 26.46
N PRO A 712 -30.22 12.80 27.04
CA PRO A 712 -30.11 14.16 27.57
C PRO A 712 -28.86 14.90 27.07
N SER A 713 -29.08 16.15 26.66
CA SER A 713 -28.07 17.19 26.42
C SER A 713 -27.38 17.60 27.72
N ALA A 714 -26.08 17.87 27.65
CA ALA A 714 -25.35 18.65 28.63
C ALA A 714 -24.81 19.92 27.97
N THR A 715 -25.31 21.06 28.45
CA THR A 715 -24.81 22.41 28.20
C THR A 715 -24.13 22.86 29.49
N THR A 716 -22.89 23.34 29.46
CA THR A 716 -22.40 24.26 30.50
C THR A 716 -21.29 25.14 29.94
N ALA A 717 -21.52 26.45 30.02
CA ALA A 717 -20.57 27.52 29.82
C ALA A 717 -19.88 27.86 31.16
N GLU A 718 -18.66 28.38 31.04
CA GLU A 718 -17.93 29.25 31.99
C GLU A 718 -18.82 30.35 32.62
N PRO A 719 -18.47 30.95 33.80
CA PRO A 719 -17.21 31.72 33.94
C PRO A 719 -16.57 31.90 35.34
N GLU A 720 -15.33 32.41 35.28
CA GLU A 720 -14.64 33.43 36.11
C GLU A 720 -14.43 33.37 37.64
N THR A 721 -13.19 33.75 37.98
CA THR A 721 -12.68 34.56 39.11
C THR A 721 -12.20 33.91 40.43
N ALA A 722 -10.98 34.31 40.79
CA ALA A 722 -10.20 34.08 42.03
C ALA A 722 -10.74 34.94 43.22
N PRO A 723 -10.13 35.06 44.44
CA PRO A 723 -8.79 34.61 44.90
C PRO A 723 -8.64 34.14 46.38
N LEU A 724 -7.41 33.71 46.71
CA LEU A 724 -6.65 33.83 47.98
C LEU A 724 -7.31 33.48 49.35
N LYS A 725 -6.73 32.51 50.07
CA LYS A 725 -6.42 32.64 51.53
C LYS A 725 -5.46 31.57 52.05
N ALA A 726 -4.50 32.04 52.85
CA ALA A 726 -3.51 31.28 53.62
C ALA A 726 -4.07 30.69 54.92
N LYS A 727 -3.42 29.63 55.44
CA LYS A 727 -3.26 29.22 56.87
C LYS A 727 -2.42 27.92 56.91
N SER A 728 -1.17 27.95 57.36
CA SER A 728 -0.67 27.85 58.74
C SER A 728 -0.77 26.44 59.38
N ASP A 729 0.41 25.90 59.70
CA ASP A 729 0.77 25.09 60.85
C ASP A 729 0.03 23.78 61.19
N LYS A 730 0.79 22.67 61.21
CA LYS A 730 0.98 21.90 62.46
C LYS A 730 2.17 20.94 62.40
N LYS A 731 3.12 21.23 63.30
CA LYS A 731 4.18 20.36 63.82
C LYS A 731 3.65 18.98 64.24
N LYS A 732 4.40 17.92 63.94
CA LYS A 732 4.47 16.71 64.78
C LYS A 732 5.91 16.25 64.93
N LYS A 733 6.34 16.14 66.19
CA LYS A 733 7.65 15.78 66.72
C LYS A 733 7.56 14.35 67.30
N VAL A 734 8.71 13.71 67.55
CA VAL A 734 8.97 12.54 68.45
C VAL A 734 8.78 11.16 67.78
N VAL A 735 9.68 10.16 67.80
CA VAL A 735 11.02 9.88 68.39
C VAL A 735 11.62 8.62 67.70
N PRO A 736 12.95 8.38 67.76
CA PRO A 736 13.61 7.30 67.02
C PRO A 736 13.68 5.95 67.77
N LYS A 737 13.67 4.84 67.02
CA LYS A 737 13.90 3.48 67.54
C LYS A 737 15.39 3.12 67.52
N LYS A 738 15.85 2.59 68.66
CA LYS A 738 17.19 2.08 68.98
C LYS A 738 17.57 0.85 68.14
N LYS A 739 18.87 0.77 67.84
CA LYS A 739 19.64 -0.42 67.43
C LYS A 739 19.93 -1.31 68.65
N ASP A 740 19.96 -2.62 68.42
CA ASP A 740 20.76 -3.59 69.19
C ASP A 740 21.67 -4.40 68.23
N PRO A 741 22.81 -4.94 68.72
CA PRO A 741 23.97 -5.37 67.91
C PRO A 741 23.97 -6.88 67.54
N PRO A 742 24.87 -7.33 66.64
CA PRO A 742 24.89 -8.71 66.15
C PRO A 742 25.68 -9.66 67.08
N VAL A 743 25.16 -10.88 67.19
CA VAL A 743 25.83 -12.06 67.73
C VAL A 743 26.71 -12.68 66.64
N LYS A 744 27.92 -13.09 67.02
CA LYS A 744 28.88 -13.85 66.20
C LYS A 744 28.54 -15.34 66.24
N GLU A 745 28.69 -16.00 65.09
CA GLU A 745 29.38 -17.29 64.93
C GLU A 745 30.28 -17.19 63.69
#